data_AF-A0A3D0DQH8-F1
#
_entry.id   AF-A0A3D0DQH8-F1
#
_cell.length_a   1.000
_cell.length_b   1.000
_cell.length_c   1.000
_cell.angle_alpha   90.00
_cell.angle_beta   90.00
_cell.angle_gamma   90.00
#
_symmetry.space_group_name_H-M   'P 1'
#
loop_
_entity.id
_entity.type
_entity.pdbx_description
1 polymer ?
#
loop_
_entity_poly.entity_id
_entity_poly.type
_entity_poly.pdbx_seq_one_letter_code
_entity_poly.pdbx_strand_id
1 'polypeptide(L)'
;MISGVRSTWQTENSEEGYFSIHNYLMDDLVSSEDITELMDAVYENVFQLRGVKRFNIVLNDMWLYPDRMIKDNFPEKGYSSKVIGALCYNEDKIAEGIIGTDIVFDRDRLLPIYEDSKPSGYIFTPLFVDNESFGYAMISYGTEPRSYDEVYRLWIRDVSRGLEALKRRIIINELNKQSIPRPLSKFEVNSDINELSEVQNILDNNLFKYHFQPIVNSVDGEIFSYEALMRSATDKMIPPLQIIKCASELNRLNDIEKATFLNILSIVQDNPQYFKNKKVFINSIPGCKLEYEDNSAVEKMLREWSEKTVVELTEQAEMTDADLDELKDKYRKLGIGIAIDDYGTGYSNVSNLLRYMPDYVKIDRSLLSEIHASSQKQHFVREIVEFCHANNIKALAEGIETAEELRTVIKLGADLIQGFYVARPSEIIIESVDSNVKMEISRYHREKEDGASDNSYIAGKVRRTAIGRLIKEGKTSIVVGEKDSTFRDISIVGTPGVKTDIHIEILEGYDGRITLENVALSNIKNRPCITMAENSSVTLCLVGQNILSGGGIKVPESSRLILEGDGDLNIKLSASDIYGIGNTSLKKHGLIEFYQDGEIHLELNGKKCIGIGSGLGGDIRINKGKYTIQMIGDEGVGIGSISGTNPIVIHDTDVSIYTNFYKGVCIGSVENSIDIEMWRSLVMCNGSGRNLVLIGSVDGKSASVKSHDMSIILNVRADNSTGIGSYEGRTYFSIESAGFKYNGMGKNAYSYGGCTDDTDIIINNSDIIVDIKNEKGIITNALKERIKETYRRFDIKVDYY
;
A
#
# COMPACT_ATOMS: atom_id res chain seq x y z
N MET A 1 -56.73 -6.29 -18.97
CA MET A 1 -55.61 -5.33 -18.74
C MET A 1 -54.49 -6.09 -18.07
N ILE A 2 -53.25 -5.95 -18.55
CA ILE A 2 -52.04 -6.58 -17.98
C ILE A 2 -51.02 -5.46 -17.78
N SER A 3 -50.73 -5.08 -16.54
CA SER A 3 -49.54 -4.28 -16.15
C SER A 3 -49.53 -4.02 -14.63
N GLY A 4 -49.52 -5.08 -13.81
CA GLY A 4 -49.09 -4.95 -12.42
C GLY A 4 -47.56 -4.85 -12.40
N VAL A 5 -47.01 -3.64 -12.44
CA VAL A 5 -45.56 -3.43 -12.53
C VAL A 5 -44.90 -3.85 -11.20
N ARG A 6 -44.04 -4.87 -11.26
CA ARG A 6 -43.17 -5.23 -10.12
C ARG A 6 -42.16 -4.10 -9.90
N SER A 7 -42.03 -3.62 -8.67
CA SER A 7 -41.09 -2.56 -8.29
C SER A 7 -39.62 -2.99 -8.34
N THR A 8 -39.35 -4.29 -8.24
CA THR A 8 -38.02 -4.89 -8.48
C THR A 8 -38.13 -6.18 -9.29
N TRP A 9 -37.16 -6.40 -10.17
CA TRP A 9 -36.91 -7.71 -10.81
C TRP A 9 -35.93 -8.53 -9.96
N GLN A 10 -36.26 -8.77 -8.69
CA GLN A 10 -35.62 -9.87 -7.97
C GLN A 10 -36.34 -11.18 -8.34
N THR A 11 -35.67 -11.98 -9.15
CA THR A 11 -35.85 -13.43 -9.17
C THR A 11 -35.45 -14.03 -7.81
N GLU A 12 -35.88 -15.25 -7.52
CA GLU A 12 -35.46 -15.96 -6.30
C GLU A 12 -33.93 -16.22 -6.29
N ASN A 13 -33.33 -16.23 -7.48
CA ASN A 13 -31.91 -16.01 -7.69
C ASN A 13 -31.55 -14.54 -7.34
N SER A 14 -31.18 -14.32 -6.08
CA SER A 14 -30.41 -13.17 -5.62
C SER A 14 -28.92 -13.48 -5.78
N GLU A 15 -28.10 -12.53 -6.26
CA GLU A 15 -26.65 -12.71 -6.45
C GLU A 15 -25.92 -13.06 -5.14
N GLU A 16 -26.50 -12.70 -3.99
CA GLU A 16 -25.99 -12.94 -2.65
C GLU A 16 -26.87 -13.93 -1.84
N GLY A 17 -27.84 -14.60 -2.47
CA GLY A 17 -28.71 -15.58 -1.80
C GLY A 17 -28.09 -16.98 -1.72
N TYR A 18 -28.63 -17.86 -0.86
CA TYR A 18 -28.21 -19.27 -0.78
C TYR A 18 -28.29 -20.03 -2.14
N PHE A 19 -29.21 -19.62 -3.02
CA PHE A 19 -29.33 -20.16 -4.39
C PHE A 19 -28.47 -19.42 -5.44
N SER A 20 -27.54 -18.57 -5.02
CA SER A 20 -26.60 -17.91 -5.93
C SER A 20 -25.57 -18.88 -6.50
N ILE A 21 -25.15 -18.64 -7.75
CA ILE A 21 -23.98 -19.30 -8.36
C ILE A 21 -22.65 -18.88 -7.71
N HIS A 22 -22.68 -17.87 -6.84
CA HIS A 22 -21.55 -17.37 -6.04
C HIS A 22 -21.71 -17.67 -4.54
N ASN A 23 -22.57 -18.63 -4.16
CA ASN A 23 -22.69 -19.08 -2.78
C ASN A 23 -21.57 -20.10 -2.43
N TYR A 24 -20.49 -19.62 -1.82
CA TYR A 24 -19.34 -20.44 -1.42
C TYR A 24 -19.49 -21.13 -0.05
N LEU A 25 -20.63 -20.97 0.63
CA LEU A 25 -20.88 -21.54 1.98
C LEU A 25 -20.44 -23.00 2.10
N MET A 26 -20.78 -23.86 1.15
CA MET A 26 -20.42 -25.29 1.22
C MET A 26 -18.92 -25.53 1.01
N ASP A 27 -18.26 -24.71 0.18
CA ASP A 27 -16.81 -24.79 -0.05
C ASP A 27 -16.05 -24.30 1.19
N ASP A 28 -16.45 -23.17 1.77
CA ASP A 28 -15.85 -22.62 2.99
C ASP A 28 -16.04 -23.57 4.19
N LEU A 29 -17.26 -24.10 4.39
CA LEU A 29 -17.58 -25.13 5.41
C LEU A 29 -16.76 -26.42 5.24
N VAL A 30 -16.55 -26.88 4.00
CA VAL A 30 -15.73 -28.08 3.74
C VAL A 30 -14.24 -27.77 3.89
N SER A 31 -13.82 -26.53 3.61
CA SER A 31 -12.42 -26.08 3.66
C SER A 31 -11.88 -25.88 5.08
N SER A 32 -12.76 -25.66 6.06
CA SER A 32 -12.41 -25.37 7.46
C SER A 32 -11.51 -26.44 8.12
N GLU A 33 -10.53 -26.00 8.91
CA GLU A 33 -9.57 -26.86 9.62
C GLU A 33 -9.95 -27.10 11.09
N ASP A 34 -10.65 -26.15 11.74
CA ASP A 34 -11.17 -26.28 13.10
C ASP A 34 -12.63 -25.79 13.29
N ILE A 35 -13.16 -25.96 14.51
CA ILE A 35 -14.55 -25.64 14.88
C ILE A 35 -14.83 -24.14 14.83
N THR A 36 -13.87 -23.32 15.25
CA THR A 36 -13.96 -21.86 15.22
C THR A 36 -14.05 -21.39 13.77
N GLU A 37 -13.19 -21.91 12.89
CA GLU A 37 -13.24 -21.58 11.47
C GLU A 37 -14.56 -21.97 10.81
N LEU A 38 -15.10 -23.14 11.17
CA LEU A 38 -16.38 -23.58 10.65
C LEU A 38 -17.51 -22.71 11.18
N MET A 39 -17.50 -22.31 12.45
CA MET A 39 -18.47 -21.37 12.99
C MET A 39 -18.30 -19.95 12.42
N ASP A 40 -17.10 -19.50 12.08
CA ASP A 40 -16.88 -18.24 11.35
C ASP A 40 -17.55 -18.30 9.97
N ALA A 41 -17.31 -19.36 9.18
CA ALA A 41 -17.94 -19.57 7.88
C ALA A 41 -19.48 -19.67 7.97
N VAL A 42 -20.02 -20.24 9.05
CA VAL A 42 -21.46 -20.20 9.36
C VAL A 42 -21.91 -18.76 9.63
N TYR A 43 -21.22 -18.03 10.51
CA TYR A 43 -21.59 -16.67 10.96
C TYR A 43 -21.59 -15.67 9.80
N GLU A 44 -20.52 -15.67 8.99
CA GLU A 44 -20.38 -14.83 7.80
C GLU A 44 -21.53 -15.04 6.79
N ASN A 45 -22.21 -16.20 6.83
CA ASN A 45 -23.31 -16.55 5.93
C ASN A 45 -24.71 -16.55 6.58
N VAL A 46 -24.88 -16.11 7.83
CA VAL A 46 -26.20 -16.02 8.48
C VAL A 46 -27.14 -15.06 7.75
N PHE A 47 -26.62 -14.01 7.08
CA PHE A 47 -27.42 -13.05 6.31
C PHE A 47 -28.25 -13.70 5.17
N GLN A 48 -27.86 -14.90 4.70
CA GLN A 48 -28.64 -15.66 3.72
C GLN A 48 -30.02 -16.08 4.28
N LEU A 49 -30.16 -16.16 5.61
CA LEU A 49 -31.39 -16.49 6.32
C LEU A 49 -32.25 -15.23 6.53
N ARG A 50 -33.13 -14.95 5.56
CA ARG A 50 -33.89 -13.68 5.49
C ARG A 50 -34.72 -13.38 6.75
N GLY A 51 -34.46 -12.24 7.38
CA GLY A 51 -35.25 -11.67 8.49
C GLY A 51 -35.07 -12.38 9.84
N VAL A 52 -33.94 -13.07 10.04
CA VAL A 52 -33.60 -13.72 11.30
C VAL A 52 -33.16 -12.70 12.34
N LYS A 53 -33.84 -12.68 13.49
CA LYS A 53 -33.45 -11.84 14.64
C LYS A 53 -32.33 -12.45 15.46
N ARG A 54 -32.35 -13.77 15.69
CA ARG A 54 -31.26 -14.50 16.36
C ARG A 54 -31.02 -15.86 15.74
N PHE A 55 -29.76 -16.27 15.72
CA PHE A 55 -29.34 -17.59 15.29
C PHE A 55 -28.18 -18.08 16.16
N ASN A 56 -28.27 -19.30 16.68
CA ASN A 56 -27.19 -19.92 17.44
C ASN A 56 -26.87 -21.30 16.91
N ILE A 57 -25.62 -21.74 17.12
CA ILE A 57 -25.25 -23.16 17.11
C ILE A 57 -24.75 -23.55 18.49
N VAL A 58 -25.23 -24.70 18.96
CA VAL A 58 -24.82 -25.33 20.21
C VAL A 58 -24.33 -26.75 19.89
N LEU A 59 -23.09 -27.07 20.23
CA LEU A 59 -22.43 -28.34 19.90
C LEU A 59 -22.22 -29.24 21.13
N ASN A 60 -22.07 -30.55 20.90
CA ASN A 60 -21.71 -31.51 21.95
C ASN A 60 -20.26 -31.31 22.44
N ASP A 61 -19.96 -31.63 23.71
CA ASP A 61 -18.65 -31.36 24.32
C ASP A 61 -17.48 -32.18 23.75
N MET A 62 -17.78 -33.25 23.00
CA MET A 62 -16.80 -34.06 22.26
C MET A 62 -15.93 -33.25 21.27
N TRP A 63 -16.43 -32.11 20.77
CA TRP A 63 -15.66 -31.21 19.91
C TRP A 63 -14.40 -30.64 20.59
N LEU A 64 -14.33 -30.63 21.91
CA LEU A 64 -13.14 -30.21 22.67
C LEU A 64 -12.02 -31.28 22.73
N TYR A 65 -12.25 -32.49 22.20
CA TYR A 65 -11.39 -33.65 22.46
C TYR A 65 -11.07 -34.48 21.19
N PRO A 66 -10.20 -34.00 20.27
CA PRO A 66 -9.82 -34.71 19.04
C PRO A 66 -9.37 -36.17 19.25
N ASP A 67 -8.58 -36.44 20.30
CA ASP A 67 -8.14 -37.78 20.69
C ASP A 67 -9.28 -38.79 20.94
N ARG A 68 -10.49 -38.29 21.24
CA ARG A 68 -11.69 -39.11 21.42
C ARG A 68 -12.43 -39.34 20.11
N MET A 69 -12.40 -38.42 19.15
CA MET A 69 -13.05 -38.60 17.84
C MET A 69 -12.51 -39.80 17.04
N ILE A 70 -11.30 -40.26 17.37
CA ILE A 70 -10.65 -41.43 16.78
C ILE A 70 -11.08 -42.75 17.48
N LYS A 71 -11.73 -42.68 18.65
CA LYS A 71 -11.99 -43.81 19.56
C LYS A 71 -13.47 -43.99 19.95
N ASP A 72 -14.20 -42.89 20.08
CA ASP A 72 -15.59 -42.78 20.52
C ASP A 72 -16.43 -42.14 19.39
N ASN A 73 -17.63 -42.67 19.13
CA ASN A 73 -18.59 -42.05 18.19
C ASN A 73 -19.39 -40.93 18.86
N PHE A 74 -19.92 -39.99 18.08
CA PHE A 74 -20.84 -38.97 18.60
C PHE A 74 -22.17 -39.60 19.06
N PRO A 75 -22.94 -38.94 19.96
CA PRO A 75 -24.16 -39.52 20.53
C PRO A 75 -25.22 -39.84 19.48
N GLU A 76 -25.71 -41.09 19.45
CA GLU A 76 -26.80 -41.48 18.53
C GLU A 76 -28.13 -40.75 18.80
N LYS A 77 -28.37 -40.35 20.06
CA LYS A 77 -29.62 -39.72 20.51
C LYS A 77 -29.36 -38.68 21.60
N GLY A 78 -29.94 -37.49 21.40
CA GLY A 78 -29.83 -36.38 22.35
C GLY A 78 -28.47 -35.68 22.30
N TYR A 79 -28.06 -35.12 23.44
CA TYR A 79 -26.89 -34.27 23.59
C TYR A 79 -26.08 -34.67 24.83
N SER A 80 -24.78 -34.40 24.79
CA SER A 80 -23.86 -34.54 25.94
C SER A 80 -24.36 -33.70 27.14
N SER A 81 -24.01 -34.10 28.37
CA SER A 81 -24.49 -33.42 29.58
C SER A 81 -24.06 -31.94 29.65
N LYS A 82 -22.86 -31.64 29.14
CA LYS A 82 -22.43 -30.29 28.81
C LYS A 82 -22.47 -30.06 27.31
N VAL A 83 -22.75 -28.83 26.90
CA VAL A 83 -22.78 -28.40 25.49
C VAL A 83 -22.07 -27.04 25.34
N ILE A 84 -21.57 -26.78 24.14
CA ILE A 84 -20.76 -25.62 23.76
C ILE A 84 -21.65 -24.64 22.99
N GLY A 85 -21.80 -23.40 23.46
CA GLY A 85 -22.45 -22.31 22.71
C GLY A 85 -21.55 -21.77 21.60
N ALA A 86 -21.32 -22.59 20.57
CA ALA A 86 -20.28 -22.41 19.55
C ALA A 86 -20.49 -21.18 18.64
N LEU A 87 -21.74 -20.73 18.47
CA LEU A 87 -22.09 -19.51 17.73
C LEU A 87 -23.32 -18.85 18.36
N CYS A 88 -23.29 -17.51 18.48
CA CYS A 88 -24.41 -16.63 18.83
C CYS A 88 -24.45 -15.41 17.88
N TYR A 89 -25.55 -15.25 17.15
CA TYR A 89 -25.85 -14.11 16.28
C TYR A 89 -27.13 -13.40 16.73
N ASN A 90 -27.15 -12.06 16.67
CA ASN A 90 -28.27 -11.21 17.06
C ASN A 90 -28.33 -9.95 16.18
N GLU A 91 -29.36 -9.81 15.33
CA GLU A 91 -29.47 -8.70 14.36
C GLU A 91 -29.53 -7.33 15.06
N ASP A 92 -30.24 -7.23 16.19
CA ASP A 92 -30.36 -5.98 16.96
C ASP A 92 -29.08 -5.63 17.74
N LYS A 93 -28.08 -6.53 17.79
CA LYS A 93 -26.81 -6.36 18.51
C LYS A 93 -25.65 -7.16 17.87
N ILE A 94 -25.31 -6.88 16.61
CA ILE A 94 -24.25 -7.62 15.88
C ILE A 94 -22.89 -7.52 16.59
N ALA A 95 -22.62 -6.43 17.33
CA ALA A 95 -21.42 -6.25 18.14
C ALA A 95 -21.36 -7.09 19.44
N GLU A 96 -22.43 -7.80 19.82
CA GLU A 96 -22.44 -8.81 20.90
C GLU A 96 -22.45 -10.24 20.33
N GLY A 97 -22.10 -10.42 19.05
CA GLY A 97 -21.91 -11.75 18.44
C GLY A 97 -20.75 -12.51 19.08
N ILE A 98 -20.91 -13.83 19.26
CA ILE A 98 -19.90 -14.70 19.89
C ILE A 98 -19.69 -15.94 19.04
N ILE A 99 -18.43 -16.30 18.82
CA ILE A 99 -17.99 -17.51 18.12
C ILE A 99 -16.89 -18.17 18.95
N GLY A 100 -16.85 -19.51 18.99
CA GLY A 100 -15.77 -20.28 19.61
C GLY A 100 -16.22 -21.17 20.78
N THR A 101 -15.26 -21.83 21.42
CA THR A 101 -15.53 -22.97 22.30
C THR A 101 -15.70 -22.66 23.79
N ASP A 102 -15.52 -21.40 24.21
CA ASP A 102 -15.38 -21.04 25.63
C ASP A 102 -16.69 -21.10 26.44
N ILE A 103 -17.85 -20.93 25.78
CA ILE A 103 -19.16 -20.92 26.45
C ILE A 103 -19.67 -22.37 26.61
N VAL A 104 -19.22 -23.05 27.66
CA VAL A 104 -19.71 -24.40 28.01
C VAL A 104 -20.78 -24.33 29.10
N PHE A 105 -21.96 -24.89 28.84
CA PHE A 105 -23.10 -24.88 29.77
C PHE A 105 -23.81 -26.24 29.85
N ASP A 106 -24.64 -26.42 30.88
CA ASP A 106 -25.44 -27.65 31.05
C ASP A 106 -26.58 -27.72 30.02
N ARG A 107 -26.75 -28.87 29.37
CA ARG A 107 -27.74 -29.05 28.29
C ARG A 107 -29.17 -28.74 28.73
N ASP A 108 -29.51 -28.96 30.01
CA ASP A 108 -30.87 -28.84 30.51
C ASP A 108 -31.35 -27.37 30.52
N ARG A 109 -30.45 -26.41 30.23
CA ARG A 109 -30.75 -24.98 30.01
C ARG A 109 -31.23 -24.66 28.59
N LEU A 110 -30.88 -25.49 27.59
CA LEU A 110 -31.10 -25.32 26.14
C LEU A 110 -30.58 -24.02 25.48
N LEU A 111 -30.12 -23.03 26.24
CA LEU A 111 -29.51 -21.79 25.75
C LEU A 111 -28.42 -21.32 26.73
N PRO A 112 -27.38 -20.59 26.26
CA PRO A 112 -26.65 -19.66 27.12
C PRO A 112 -27.61 -18.56 27.63
N ILE A 113 -27.26 -17.87 28.71
CA ILE A 113 -28.21 -16.98 29.41
C ILE A 113 -28.55 -15.75 28.55
N TYR A 114 -29.82 -15.53 28.29
CA TYR A 114 -30.34 -14.29 27.72
C TYR A 114 -31.31 -13.61 28.69
N GLU A 115 -31.02 -12.36 29.05
CA GLU A 115 -31.99 -11.47 29.70
C GLU A 115 -32.76 -10.70 28.62
N ASP A 116 -33.87 -11.28 28.16
CA ASP A 116 -34.66 -10.73 27.04
C ASP A 116 -35.92 -10.01 27.56
N SER A 117 -36.16 -8.79 27.07
CA SER A 117 -37.23 -7.91 27.58
C SER A 117 -38.61 -8.15 26.95
N LYS A 118 -38.70 -9.05 25.96
CA LYS A 118 -39.92 -9.33 25.19
C LYS A 118 -40.04 -10.85 24.91
N PRO A 119 -41.27 -11.40 24.83
CA PRO A 119 -41.47 -12.80 24.50
C PRO A 119 -41.18 -13.06 23.00
N SER A 120 -40.19 -13.91 22.72
CA SER A 120 -39.76 -14.27 21.37
C SER A 120 -40.01 -15.74 21.06
N GLY A 121 -40.29 -16.06 19.79
CA GLY A 121 -40.41 -17.44 19.30
C GLY A 121 -39.04 -18.07 19.01
N TYR A 122 -38.83 -19.32 19.42
CA TYR A 122 -37.58 -20.05 19.25
C TYR A 122 -37.83 -21.42 18.62
N ILE A 123 -37.12 -21.75 17.53
CA ILE A 123 -37.19 -23.06 16.88
C ILE A 123 -35.82 -23.74 17.00
N PHE A 124 -35.82 -24.99 17.45
CA PHE A 124 -34.62 -25.80 17.67
C PHE A 124 -34.55 -26.91 16.62
N THR A 125 -33.40 -27.05 15.97
CA THR A 125 -33.15 -28.01 14.88
C THR A 125 -31.92 -28.84 15.22
N PRO A 126 -31.98 -30.18 15.28
CA PRO A 126 -30.80 -31.00 15.55
C PRO A 126 -29.79 -30.92 14.38
N LEU A 127 -28.51 -30.80 14.70
CA LEU A 127 -27.39 -30.92 13.77
C LEU A 127 -26.97 -32.39 13.74
N PHE A 128 -27.36 -33.09 12.68
CA PHE A 128 -27.38 -34.55 12.64
C PHE A 128 -26.97 -35.08 11.27
N VAL A 129 -26.05 -36.05 11.23
CA VAL A 129 -25.59 -36.72 10.00
C VAL A 129 -25.59 -38.23 10.21
N ASP A 130 -26.16 -38.95 9.25
CA ASP A 130 -26.39 -40.40 9.26
C ASP A 130 -27.08 -40.93 10.53
N ASN A 131 -26.33 -41.21 11.59
CA ASN A 131 -26.83 -41.65 12.90
C ASN A 131 -26.28 -40.81 14.09
N GLU A 132 -25.47 -39.78 13.85
CA GLU A 132 -24.77 -39.03 14.90
C GLU A 132 -25.34 -37.62 15.13
N SER A 133 -25.49 -37.25 16.40
CA SER A 133 -25.81 -35.90 16.87
C SER A 133 -24.53 -35.10 17.11
N PHE A 134 -24.32 -34.01 16.36
CA PHE A 134 -23.26 -33.05 16.63
C PHE A 134 -23.68 -31.94 17.59
N GLY A 135 -25.00 -31.69 17.72
CA GLY A 135 -25.58 -30.64 18.54
C GLY A 135 -26.94 -30.19 18.04
N TYR A 136 -27.29 -28.92 18.25
CA TYR A 136 -28.48 -28.28 17.71
C TYR A 136 -28.24 -26.83 17.31
N ALA A 137 -28.96 -26.36 16.31
CA ALA A 137 -29.09 -24.96 15.99
C ALA A 137 -30.40 -24.40 16.56
N MET A 138 -30.41 -23.11 16.89
CA MET A 138 -31.59 -22.36 17.29
C MET A 138 -31.78 -21.18 16.34
N ILE A 139 -33.01 -20.93 15.91
CA ILE A 139 -33.39 -19.79 15.08
C ILE A 139 -34.59 -19.05 15.68
N SER A 140 -34.57 -17.72 15.63
CA SER A 140 -35.65 -16.84 16.07
C SER A 140 -35.93 -15.73 15.06
N TYR A 141 -37.21 -15.51 14.80
CA TYR A 141 -37.75 -14.36 14.06
C TYR A 141 -38.32 -13.28 15.02
N GLY A 142 -37.87 -13.29 16.28
CA GLY A 142 -38.33 -12.36 17.32
C GLY A 142 -39.78 -12.61 17.72
N THR A 143 -40.60 -11.54 17.68
CA THR A 143 -42.02 -11.58 18.08
C THR A 143 -42.97 -12.01 16.95
N GLU A 144 -42.48 -12.20 15.73
CA GLU A 144 -43.34 -12.54 14.58
C GLU A 144 -43.62 -14.05 14.48
N PRO A 145 -44.88 -14.48 14.26
CA PRO A 145 -45.24 -15.88 14.15
C PRO A 145 -44.81 -16.45 12.77
N ARG A 146 -43.58 -16.96 12.69
CA ARG A 146 -42.97 -17.50 11.46
C ARG A 146 -42.38 -18.90 11.69
N SER A 147 -42.47 -19.74 10.65
CA SER A 147 -41.77 -21.03 10.55
C SER A 147 -40.51 -20.86 9.70
N TYR A 148 -39.51 -21.75 9.90
CA TYR A 148 -38.40 -21.86 8.95
C TYR A 148 -38.90 -22.24 7.55
N ASP A 149 -38.13 -21.83 6.54
CA ASP A 149 -38.43 -21.98 5.12
C ASP A 149 -37.57 -23.07 4.46
N GLU A 150 -37.48 -23.08 3.12
CA GLU A 150 -36.61 -24.01 2.39
C GLU A 150 -35.13 -23.64 2.46
N VAL A 151 -34.80 -22.35 2.41
CA VAL A 151 -33.43 -21.87 2.50
C VAL A 151 -32.80 -22.33 3.81
N TYR A 152 -33.47 -22.10 4.95
CA TYR A 152 -32.97 -22.57 6.25
C TYR A 152 -32.74 -24.09 6.29
N ARG A 153 -33.67 -24.89 5.75
CA ARG A 153 -33.56 -26.36 5.75
C ARG A 153 -32.39 -26.89 4.90
N LEU A 154 -32.08 -26.23 3.80
CA LEU A 154 -30.96 -26.59 2.93
C LEU A 154 -29.63 -26.10 3.52
N TRP A 155 -29.58 -24.84 3.96
CA TRP A 155 -28.45 -24.20 4.64
C TRP A 155 -28.01 -24.99 5.88
N ILE A 156 -28.93 -25.34 6.79
CA ILE A 156 -28.58 -26.04 8.05
C ILE A 156 -28.15 -27.50 7.85
N ARG A 157 -28.61 -28.14 6.77
CA ARG A 157 -28.14 -29.46 6.32
C ARG A 157 -26.70 -29.36 5.82
N ASP A 158 -26.34 -28.29 5.13
CA ASP A 158 -24.99 -28.09 4.61
C ASP A 158 -24.01 -27.72 5.72
N VAL A 159 -24.42 -26.92 6.72
CA VAL A 159 -23.69 -26.76 7.99
C VAL A 159 -23.44 -28.11 8.69
N SER A 160 -24.46 -28.98 8.75
CA SER A 160 -24.33 -30.33 9.32
C SER A 160 -23.31 -31.19 8.55
N ARG A 161 -23.25 -31.05 7.22
CA ARG A 161 -22.26 -31.72 6.36
C ARG A 161 -20.84 -31.16 6.52
N GLY A 162 -20.70 -29.85 6.72
CA GLY A 162 -19.43 -29.21 7.07
C GLY A 162 -18.84 -29.83 8.34
N LEU A 163 -19.65 -29.99 9.39
CA LEU A 163 -19.21 -30.63 10.64
C LEU A 163 -18.70 -32.06 10.39
N GLU A 164 -19.38 -32.87 9.59
CA GLU A 164 -18.89 -34.22 9.24
C GLU A 164 -17.60 -34.19 8.38
N ALA A 165 -17.44 -33.21 7.49
CA ALA A 165 -16.21 -33.02 6.72
C ALA A 165 -15.03 -32.64 7.63
N LEU A 166 -15.24 -31.72 8.57
CA LEU A 166 -14.28 -31.31 9.58
C LEU A 166 -13.88 -32.48 10.49
N LYS A 167 -14.85 -33.24 11.02
CA LYS A 167 -14.61 -34.46 11.82
C LYS A 167 -13.68 -35.44 11.08
N ARG A 168 -13.96 -35.71 9.80
CA ARG A 168 -13.12 -36.59 8.96
C ARG A 168 -11.71 -36.02 8.76
N ARG A 169 -11.57 -34.71 8.56
CA ARG A 169 -10.26 -34.03 8.42
C ARG A 169 -9.41 -34.17 9.68
N ILE A 170 -9.98 -33.90 10.85
CA ILE A 170 -9.29 -34.03 12.14
C ILE A 170 -8.72 -35.45 12.31
N ILE A 171 -9.51 -36.48 11.98
CA ILE A 171 -9.06 -37.89 12.00
C ILE A 171 -7.94 -38.15 10.98
N ILE A 172 -8.08 -37.66 9.73
CA ILE A 172 -7.10 -37.88 8.65
C ILE A 172 -5.77 -37.16 8.93
N ASN A 173 -5.79 -35.96 9.49
CA ASN A 173 -4.59 -35.18 9.78
C ASN A 173 -3.72 -35.81 10.88
N GLU A 174 -4.31 -36.55 11.83
CA GLU A 174 -3.52 -37.35 12.78
C GLU A 174 -2.95 -38.63 12.16
N LEU A 175 -3.59 -39.20 11.14
CA LEU A 175 -3.07 -40.37 10.41
C LEU A 175 -1.93 -39.99 9.44
N ASN A 176 -1.97 -38.80 8.82
CA ASN A 176 -1.07 -38.42 7.73
C ASN A 176 0.37 -38.02 8.13
N LYS A 177 0.71 -37.94 9.42
CA LYS A 177 2.00 -37.45 9.93
C LYS A 177 3.19 -38.45 9.73
N GLN A 178 3.31 -39.12 8.56
CA GLN A 178 4.08 -40.38 8.44
C GLN A 178 5.00 -40.64 7.21
N SER A 179 4.81 -40.15 5.97
CA SER A 179 5.61 -40.65 4.80
C SER A 179 5.69 -39.76 3.55
N ILE A 180 6.82 -39.80 2.82
CA ILE A 180 7.16 -38.96 1.64
C ILE A 180 8.20 -39.65 0.70
N PRO A 181 8.11 -39.51 -0.65
CA PRO A 181 9.26 -39.65 -1.59
C PRO A 181 9.34 -38.59 -2.74
N ARG A 182 10.29 -38.69 -3.71
CA ARG A 182 10.65 -37.67 -4.77
C ARG A 182 11.00 -38.22 -6.21
N PRO A 183 11.16 -37.37 -7.28
CA PRO A 183 11.19 -37.72 -8.74
C PRO A 183 12.50 -37.45 -9.57
N LEU A 184 12.47 -37.40 -10.94
CA LEU A 184 13.60 -37.23 -11.91
C LEU A 184 13.28 -36.45 -13.26
N SER A 185 14.31 -36.07 -14.07
CA SER A 185 14.32 -35.25 -15.36
C SER A 185 15.09 -35.95 -16.56
N LYS A 186 15.54 -35.43 -17.74
CA LYS A 186 15.82 -34.13 -18.48
C LYS A 186 15.77 -34.41 -20.04
N PHE A 187 16.04 -33.48 -21.02
CA PHE A 187 16.72 -33.69 -22.37
C PHE A 187 16.73 -32.44 -23.36
N GLU A 188 17.60 -32.42 -24.42
CA GLU A 188 17.89 -31.31 -25.41
C GLU A 188 18.44 -31.79 -26.82
N VAL A 189 18.53 -30.92 -27.88
CA VAL A 189 18.95 -31.22 -29.31
C VAL A 189 19.67 -30.02 -30.08
N ASN A 190 19.99 -30.10 -31.41
CA ASN A 190 21.05 -29.37 -32.19
C ASN A 190 20.64 -28.80 -33.61
N SER A 191 21.49 -28.07 -34.40
CA SER A 191 21.15 -27.36 -35.70
C SER A 191 22.16 -27.39 -36.91
N ASP A 192 22.02 -26.54 -37.96
CA ASP A 192 22.28 -26.83 -39.42
C ASP A 192 23.10 -25.78 -40.27
N ILE A 193 23.13 -25.87 -41.63
CA ILE A 193 24.17 -25.29 -42.55
C ILE A 193 23.88 -23.95 -43.29
N ASN A 194 22.64 -23.63 -43.67
CA ASN A 194 22.30 -22.75 -44.81
C ASN A 194 22.52 -21.21 -44.65
N GLU A 195 23.45 -20.81 -43.79
CA GLU A 195 23.38 -19.53 -43.05
C GLU A 195 24.61 -18.61 -43.26
N LEU A 196 25.74 -19.20 -43.67
CA LEU A 196 27.05 -18.54 -43.78
C LEU A 196 27.12 -17.38 -44.78
N SER A 197 26.40 -17.44 -45.91
CA SER A 197 26.50 -16.42 -46.97
C SER A 197 25.79 -15.11 -46.61
N GLU A 198 24.72 -15.17 -45.81
CA GLU A 198 23.99 -13.98 -45.35
C GLU A 198 24.81 -13.23 -44.28
N VAL A 199 25.59 -13.96 -43.46
CA VAL A 199 26.51 -13.35 -42.48
C VAL A 199 27.66 -12.59 -43.15
N GLN A 200 28.19 -13.08 -44.28
CA GLN A 200 29.20 -12.32 -45.05
C GLN A 200 28.67 -10.95 -45.49
N ASN A 201 27.45 -10.91 -46.03
CA ASN A 201 26.79 -9.66 -46.44
C ASN A 201 26.58 -8.68 -45.26
N ILE A 202 26.23 -9.20 -44.08
CA ILE A 202 26.07 -8.40 -42.85
C ILE A 202 27.39 -7.74 -42.44
N LEU A 203 28.49 -8.51 -42.44
CA LEU A 203 29.83 -8.02 -42.09
C LEU A 203 30.34 -6.97 -43.08
N ASP A 204 30.24 -7.23 -44.39
CA ASP A 204 30.78 -6.36 -45.45
C ASP A 204 30.10 -4.99 -45.53
N ASN A 205 28.80 -4.92 -45.20
CA ASN A 205 28.00 -3.71 -45.36
C ASN A 205 27.59 -3.06 -44.02
N ASN A 206 28.18 -3.48 -42.89
CA ASN A 206 27.83 -3.01 -41.53
C ASN A 206 26.32 -3.09 -41.25
N LEU A 207 25.65 -4.18 -41.66
CA LEU A 207 24.18 -4.35 -41.54
C LEU A 207 23.80 -4.81 -40.13
N PHE A 208 24.27 -4.09 -39.13
CA PHE A 208 23.94 -4.27 -37.73
C PHE A 208 22.99 -3.17 -37.27
N LYS A 209 22.00 -3.54 -36.46
CA LYS A 209 21.24 -2.59 -35.63
C LYS A 209 21.21 -3.07 -34.19
N TYR A 210 20.96 -2.16 -33.26
CA TYR A 210 21.05 -2.44 -31.83
C TYR A 210 19.70 -2.18 -31.18
N HIS A 211 19.22 -3.16 -30.41
CA HIS A 211 18.07 -3.00 -29.53
C HIS A 211 18.58 -2.75 -28.12
N PHE A 212 18.01 -1.78 -27.43
CA PHE A 212 18.35 -1.47 -26.04
C PHE A 212 17.38 -2.18 -25.10
N GLN A 213 17.89 -2.92 -24.12
CA GLN A 213 17.09 -3.50 -23.04
C GLN A 213 17.36 -2.76 -21.72
N PRO A 214 16.35 -2.20 -21.05
CA PRO A 214 16.51 -1.59 -19.73
C PRO A 214 17.03 -2.57 -18.66
N ILE A 215 18.04 -2.11 -17.93
CA ILE A 215 18.49 -2.64 -16.64
C ILE A 215 17.96 -1.71 -15.56
N VAL A 216 17.20 -2.25 -14.60
CA VAL A 216 16.58 -1.46 -13.53
C VAL A 216 17.23 -1.71 -12.17
N ASN A 217 17.16 -0.70 -11.30
CA ASN A 217 17.56 -0.77 -9.91
C ASN A 217 16.56 -1.63 -9.09
N SER A 218 17.07 -2.54 -8.25
CA SER A 218 16.23 -3.44 -7.45
C SER A 218 15.53 -2.78 -6.25
N VAL A 219 15.74 -1.48 -6.03
CA VAL A 219 15.10 -0.69 -4.96
C VAL A 219 13.77 -0.07 -5.40
N ASP A 220 13.76 0.59 -6.56
CA ASP A 220 12.69 1.49 -7.02
C ASP A 220 12.17 1.17 -8.44
N GLY A 221 12.84 0.25 -9.16
CA GLY A 221 12.53 -0.06 -10.55
C GLY A 221 12.90 1.06 -11.54
N GLU A 222 13.69 2.06 -11.13
CA GLU A 222 14.19 3.06 -12.08
C GLU A 222 15.28 2.49 -12.98
N ILE A 223 15.31 2.94 -14.23
CA ILE A 223 16.28 2.46 -15.22
C ILE A 223 17.67 3.02 -14.88
N PHE A 224 18.58 2.13 -14.51
CA PHE A 224 19.97 2.41 -14.18
C PHE A 224 20.84 2.47 -15.45
N SER A 225 20.60 1.57 -16.39
CA SER A 225 21.34 1.45 -17.64
C SER A 225 20.55 0.72 -18.72
N TYR A 226 21.15 0.54 -19.89
CA TYR A 226 20.64 -0.34 -20.93
C TYR A 226 21.74 -1.26 -21.45
N GLU A 227 21.43 -2.52 -21.74
CA GLU A 227 22.28 -3.39 -22.56
C GLU A 227 22.01 -3.13 -24.06
N ALA A 228 23.07 -3.03 -24.87
CA ALA A 228 22.98 -2.76 -26.31
C ALA A 228 23.14 -4.05 -27.14
N LEU A 229 22.00 -4.68 -27.46
CA LEU A 229 21.95 -6.01 -28.06
C LEU A 229 21.90 -5.97 -29.60
N MET A 230 22.94 -6.50 -30.24
CA MET A 230 23.08 -6.64 -31.70
C MET A 230 21.92 -7.42 -32.35
N ARG A 231 21.49 -6.99 -33.53
CA ARG A 231 20.52 -7.66 -34.43
C ARG A 231 20.97 -7.46 -35.89
N SER A 232 20.61 -8.39 -36.79
CA SER A 232 20.80 -8.15 -38.23
C SER A 232 19.83 -7.08 -38.75
N ALA A 233 20.32 -6.22 -39.65
CA ALA A 233 19.53 -5.23 -40.39
C ALA A 233 19.21 -5.74 -41.82
N THR A 234 18.82 -7.01 -41.91
CA THR A 234 18.51 -7.74 -43.15
C THR A 234 17.11 -8.33 -43.10
N ASP A 235 16.49 -8.60 -44.26
CA ASP A 235 15.13 -9.18 -44.35
C ASP A 235 14.98 -10.53 -43.65
N LYS A 236 16.09 -11.27 -43.47
CA LYS A 236 16.17 -12.42 -42.56
C LYS A 236 16.75 -11.99 -41.21
N MET A 237 16.01 -12.26 -40.14
CA MET A 237 16.49 -12.11 -38.77
C MET A 237 17.40 -13.29 -38.41
N ILE A 238 18.72 -13.06 -38.37
CA ILE A 238 19.71 -14.08 -37.95
C ILE A 238 20.00 -13.92 -36.45
N PRO A 239 20.01 -15.01 -35.66
CA PRO A 239 20.40 -14.97 -34.25
C PRO A 239 21.85 -14.44 -34.06
N PRO A 240 22.12 -13.54 -33.10
CA PRO A 240 23.46 -12.97 -32.91
C PRO A 240 24.57 -14.01 -32.68
N LEU A 241 24.30 -15.07 -31.90
CA LEU A 241 25.23 -16.20 -31.69
C LEU A 241 25.65 -16.87 -33.00
N GLN A 242 24.74 -16.93 -33.98
CA GLN A 242 24.93 -17.54 -35.28
C GLN A 242 25.77 -16.65 -36.21
N ILE A 243 25.57 -15.32 -36.12
CA ILE A 243 26.44 -14.32 -36.76
C ILE A 243 27.86 -14.42 -36.20
N ILE A 244 28.01 -14.46 -34.88
CA ILE A 244 29.32 -14.57 -34.19
C ILE A 244 30.02 -15.89 -34.55
N LYS A 245 29.32 -17.02 -34.53
CA LYS A 245 29.86 -18.32 -34.94
C LYS A 245 30.36 -18.28 -36.39
N CYS A 246 29.54 -17.81 -37.32
CA CYS A 246 29.92 -17.71 -38.73
C CYS A 246 31.09 -16.73 -38.94
N ALA A 247 31.12 -15.60 -38.21
CA ALA A 247 32.23 -14.65 -38.25
C ALA A 247 33.53 -15.23 -37.66
N SER A 248 33.44 -16.10 -36.66
CA SER A 248 34.59 -16.87 -36.13
C SER A 248 35.14 -17.83 -37.19
N GLU A 249 34.27 -18.62 -37.83
CA GLU A 249 34.64 -19.52 -38.94
C GLU A 249 35.25 -18.76 -40.14
N LEU A 250 34.85 -17.49 -40.34
CA LEU A 250 35.38 -16.59 -41.36
C LEU A 250 36.61 -15.77 -40.91
N ASN A 251 37.04 -15.85 -39.64
CA ASN A 251 38.11 -15.04 -39.04
C ASN A 251 37.84 -13.51 -39.05
N ARG A 252 36.58 -13.09 -38.90
CA ARG A 252 36.11 -11.69 -38.99
C ARG A 252 35.50 -11.14 -37.70
N LEU A 253 35.85 -11.69 -36.53
CA LEU A 253 35.37 -11.20 -35.24
C LEU A 253 35.77 -9.74 -34.96
N ASN A 254 36.94 -9.31 -35.43
CA ASN A 254 37.39 -7.91 -35.38
C ASN A 254 36.38 -6.94 -36.03
N ASP A 255 35.68 -7.35 -37.11
CA ASP A 255 34.70 -6.50 -37.79
C ASP A 255 33.46 -6.27 -36.92
N ILE A 256 33.01 -7.31 -36.19
CA ILE A 256 31.89 -7.22 -35.24
C ILE A 256 32.28 -6.33 -34.06
N GLU A 257 33.47 -6.50 -33.51
CA GLU A 257 33.99 -5.72 -32.38
C GLU A 257 34.03 -4.21 -32.71
N LYS A 258 34.65 -3.88 -33.87
CA LYS A 258 34.71 -2.53 -34.44
C LYS A 258 33.33 -1.93 -34.66
N ALA A 259 32.45 -2.66 -35.35
CA ALA A 259 31.09 -2.22 -35.65
C ALA A 259 30.30 -1.94 -34.37
N THR A 260 30.38 -2.84 -33.39
CA THR A 260 29.64 -2.76 -32.14
C THR A 260 29.99 -1.51 -31.33
N PHE A 261 31.26 -1.25 -31.08
CA PHE A 261 31.65 -0.03 -30.37
C PHE A 261 31.30 1.25 -31.15
N LEU A 262 31.58 1.33 -32.46
CA LEU A 262 31.33 2.56 -33.23
C LEU A 262 29.84 2.84 -33.43
N ASN A 263 29.03 1.82 -33.76
CA ASN A 263 27.60 1.99 -33.98
C ASN A 263 26.88 2.37 -32.66
N ILE A 264 27.17 1.70 -31.54
CA ILE A 264 26.51 2.00 -30.26
C ILE A 264 26.89 3.39 -29.74
N LEU A 265 28.17 3.77 -29.80
CA LEU A 265 28.62 5.08 -29.31
C LEU A 265 28.10 6.24 -30.18
N SER A 266 27.90 6.04 -31.49
CA SER A 266 27.17 7.00 -32.32
C SER A 266 25.72 7.15 -31.87
N ILE A 267 25.01 6.04 -31.62
CA ILE A 267 23.62 6.09 -31.14
C ILE A 267 23.52 6.85 -29.81
N VAL A 268 24.46 6.66 -28.88
CA VAL A 268 24.54 7.42 -27.62
C VAL A 268 24.77 8.91 -27.86
N GLN A 269 25.69 9.26 -28.77
CA GLN A 269 26.01 10.65 -29.14
C GLN A 269 24.84 11.37 -29.80
N ASP A 270 24.08 10.69 -30.66
CA ASP A 270 22.92 11.23 -31.36
C ASP A 270 21.66 11.34 -30.47
N ASN A 271 21.62 10.64 -29.33
CA ASN A 271 20.43 10.50 -28.47
C ASN A 271 20.67 10.81 -26.97
N PRO A 272 21.36 11.91 -26.62
CA PRO A 272 21.89 12.15 -25.26
C PRO A 272 20.81 12.26 -24.17
N GLN A 273 19.57 12.60 -24.53
CA GLN A 273 18.43 12.68 -23.61
C GLN A 273 18.13 11.33 -22.92
N TYR A 274 18.24 10.21 -23.63
CA TYR A 274 17.92 8.89 -23.08
C TYR A 274 19.02 8.33 -22.17
N PHE A 275 20.26 8.83 -22.31
CA PHE A 275 21.45 8.40 -21.56
C PHE A 275 21.86 9.39 -20.45
N LYS A 276 21.06 10.44 -20.21
CA LYS A 276 21.25 11.35 -19.07
C LYS A 276 21.21 10.55 -17.76
N ASN A 277 22.29 10.63 -16.98
CA ASN A 277 22.55 9.87 -15.74
C ASN A 277 22.51 8.33 -15.82
N LYS A 278 22.05 7.71 -16.91
CA LYS A 278 22.08 6.26 -17.16
C LYS A 278 23.41 5.83 -17.81
N LYS A 279 23.73 4.52 -17.80
CA LYS A 279 24.86 3.90 -18.56
C LYS A 279 24.38 3.06 -19.75
N VAL A 280 25.30 2.69 -20.64
CA VAL A 280 25.14 1.65 -21.66
C VAL A 280 26.13 0.51 -21.40
N PHE A 281 25.66 -0.73 -21.51
CA PHE A 281 26.44 -1.96 -21.41
C PHE A 281 26.68 -2.49 -22.83
N ILE A 282 27.94 -2.83 -23.13
CA ILE A 282 28.42 -3.22 -24.46
C ILE A 282 29.21 -4.52 -24.38
N ASN A 283 28.68 -5.57 -25.00
CA ASN A 283 29.37 -6.84 -25.25
C ASN A 283 30.66 -6.62 -26.06
N SER A 284 31.78 -7.16 -25.58
CA SER A 284 33.09 -7.19 -26.25
C SER A 284 33.55 -8.63 -26.46
N ILE A 285 34.20 -8.91 -27.59
CA ILE A 285 34.70 -10.23 -27.99
C ILE A 285 36.16 -10.38 -27.54
N PRO A 286 36.46 -11.10 -26.45
CA PRO A 286 37.78 -11.07 -25.83
C PRO A 286 38.84 -11.71 -26.73
N GLY A 287 39.99 -11.07 -26.84
CA GLY A 287 41.09 -11.51 -27.71
C GLY A 287 41.07 -10.91 -29.13
N CYS A 288 40.00 -10.20 -29.53
CA CYS A 288 40.04 -9.40 -30.76
C CYS A 288 41.11 -8.31 -30.65
N LYS A 289 42.02 -8.26 -31.64
CA LYS A 289 43.06 -7.23 -31.75
C LYS A 289 42.78 -6.42 -33.02
N LEU A 290 42.05 -5.32 -32.83
CA LEU A 290 41.75 -4.33 -33.87
C LEU A 290 43.03 -3.73 -34.44
N GLU A 291 43.00 -3.35 -35.73
CA GLU A 291 44.11 -2.62 -36.35
C GLU A 291 44.27 -1.23 -35.74
N TYR A 292 45.46 -0.63 -35.88
CA TYR A 292 45.83 0.61 -35.19
C TYR A 292 44.85 1.77 -35.43
N GLU A 293 44.39 1.93 -36.68
CA GLU A 293 43.46 3.00 -37.06
C GLU A 293 42.06 2.79 -36.44
N ASP A 294 41.61 1.54 -36.36
CA ASP A 294 40.31 1.18 -35.78
C ASP A 294 40.29 1.22 -34.25
N ASN A 295 41.34 0.71 -33.58
CA ASN A 295 41.50 0.90 -32.13
C ASN A 295 41.59 2.40 -31.79
N SER A 296 42.24 3.22 -32.62
CA SER A 296 42.31 4.68 -32.43
C SER A 296 40.93 5.34 -32.55
N ALA A 297 40.10 4.93 -33.52
CA ALA A 297 38.73 5.41 -33.66
C ALA A 297 37.84 5.01 -32.46
N VAL A 298 37.91 3.74 -32.04
CA VAL A 298 37.17 3.22 -30.87
C VAL A 298 37.63 3.89 -29.57
N GLU A 299 38.95 4.02 -29.34
CA GLU A 299 39.48 4.73 -28.16
C GLU A 299 39.06 6.19 -28.10
N LYS A 300 38.98 6.88 -29.26
CA LYS A 300 38.52 8.27 -29.30
C LYS A 300 37.07 8.38 -28.82
N MET A 301 36.18 7.50 -29.30
CA MET A 301 34.76 7.52 -28.91
C MET A 301 34.56 7.07 -27.46
N LEU A 302 35.31 6.06 -27.01
CA LEU A 302 35.31 5.61 -25.61
C LEU A 302 35.84 6.69 -24.65
N ARG A 303 36.75 7.58 -25.08
CA ARG A 303 37.20 8.74 -24.28
C ARG A 303 36.15 9.84 -24.15
N GLU A 304 35.23 9.95 -25.10
CA GLU A 304 34.16 10.96 -25.10
C GLU A 304 32.96 10.53 -24.24
N TRP A 305 32.71 9.21 -24.15
CA TRP A 305 31.55 8.62 -23.46
C TRP A 305 31.95 7.61 -22.37
N SER A 306 33.12 7.77 -21.75
CA SER A 306 33.68 6.77 -20.83
C SER A 306 32.83 6.50 -19.59
N GLU A 307 32.41 7.55 -18.87
CA GLU A 307 31.54 7.46 -17.68
C GLU A 307 30.18 6.79 -17.97
N LYS A 308 29.79 6.76 -19.25
CA LYS A 308 28.55 6.14 -19.74
C LYS A 308 28.73 4.67 -20.10
N THR A 309 29.94 4.21 -20.34
CA THR A 309 30.19 2.89 -20.92
C THR A 309 30.53 1.86 -19.85
N VAL A 310 29.92 0.69 -19.96
CA VAL A 310 30.35 -0.56 -19.31
C VAL A 310 30.69 -1.55 -20.42
N VAL A 311 31.86 -2.18 -20.34
CA VAL A 311 32.27 -3.24 -21.27
C VAL A 311 32.04 -4.59 -20.60
N GLU A 312 31.34 -5.46 -21.30
CA GLU A 312 30.96 -6.80 -20.84
C GLU A 312 31.92 -7.83 -21.44
N LEU A 313 32.50 -8.67 -20.58
CA LEU A 313 33.46 -9.71 -20.94
C LEU A 313 32.90 -11.08 -20.52
N THR A 314 32.86 -12.03 -21.45
CA THR A 314 32.38 -13.40 -21.16
C THR A 314 33.33 -14.12 -20.20
N GLU A 315 32.81 -14.93 -19.27
CA GLU A 315 33.66 -15.62 -18.27
C GLU A 315 34.75 -16.52 -18.91
N GLN A 316 34.50 -17.02 -20.13
CA GLN A 316 35.40 -17.93 -20.87
C GLN A 316 36.54 -17.21 -21.63
N ALA A 317 36.75 -15.92 -21.40
CA ALA A 317 37.79 -15.10 -22.01
C ALA A 317 39.23 -15.58 -21.71
N GLU A 318 39.86 -16.28 -22.68
CA GLU A 318 41.28 -16.69 -22.65
C GLU A 318 42.26 -15.52 -22.89
N MET A 319 42.24 -14.51 -22.02
CA MET A 319 43.27 -13.46 -21.94
C MET A 319 44.45 -13.91 -21.05
N THR A 320 45.67 -13.43 -21.34
CA THR A 320 46.81 -13.56 -20.39
C THR A 320 46.68 -12.55 -19.25
N ASP A 321 47.37 -12.76 -18.13
CA ASP A 321 47.33 -11.82 -16.99
C ASP A 321 47.83 -10.42 -17.39
N ALA A 322 48.83 -10.36 -18.28
CA ALA A 322 49.39 -9.11 -18.76
C ALA A 322 48.43 -8.35 -19.69
N ASP A 323 47.82 -9.02 -20.68
CA ASP A 323 46.81 -8.39 -21.55
C ASP A 323 45.61 -7.90 -20.71
N LEU A 324 45.22 -8.66 -19.67
CA LEU A 324 44.08 -8.35 -18.80
C LEU A 324 44.36 -7.16 -17.88
N ASP A 325 45.52 -7.10 -17.23
CA ASP A 325 45.86 -5.96 -16.36
C ASP A 325 46.11 -4.68 -17.19
N GLU A 326 46.63 -4.78 -18.42
CA GLU A 326 46.68 -3.64 -19.34
C GLU A 326 45.27 -3.15 -19.73
N LEU A 327 44.33 -4.07 -20.04
CA LEU A 327 42.94 -3.73 -20.37
C LEU A 327 42.24 -3.03 -19.20
N LYS A 328 42.33 -3.58 -17.98
CA LYS A 328 41.79 -2.97 -16.75
C LYS A 328 42.38 -1.58 -16.53
N ASP A 329 43.70 -1.44 -16.61
CA ASP A 329 44.36 -0.17 -16.30
C ASP A 329 44.14 0.88 -17.41
N LYS A 330 43.84 0.46 -18.65
CA LYS A 330 43.31 1.31 -19.73
C LYS A 330 41.89 1.79 -19.40
N TYR A 331 40.94 0.89 -19.15
CA TYR A 331 39.53 1.24 -18.88
C TYR A 331 39.35 2.05 -17.59
N ARG A 332 40.06 1.69 -16.51
CA ARG A 332 40.07 2.43 -15.24
C ARG A 332 40.59 3.87 -15.38
N LYS A 333 41.60 4.10 -16.22
CA LYS A 333 42.10 5.47 -16.51
C LYS A 333 41.14 6.30 -17.34
N LEU A 334 40.18 5.67 -18.02
CA LEU A 334 39.13 6.33 -18.79
C LEU A 334 37.86 6.57 -17.94
N GLY A 335 37.61 5.75 -16.92
CA GLY A 335 36.35 5.74 -16.15
C GLY A 335 35.28 4.80 -16.74
N ILE A 336 35.69 3.88 -17.61
CA ILE A 336 34.85 2.84 -18.20
C ILE A 336 34.69 1.71 -17.17
N GLY A 337 33.47 1.25 -16.94
CA GLY A 337 33.20 0.12 -16.07
C GLY A 337 33.40 -1.24 -16.76
N ILE A 338 33.63 -2.29 -15.99
CA ILE A 338 33.75 -3.67 -16.49
C ILE A 338 32.65 -4.53 -15.89
N ALA A 339 32.03 -5.38 -16.70
CA ALA A 339 31.12 -6.44 -16.28
C ALA A 339 31.65 -7.83 -16.70
N ILE A 340 31.37 -8.86 -15.91
CA ILE A 340 31.49 -10.26 -16.36
C ILE A 340 30.10 -10.77 -16.76
N ASP A 341 30.05 -11.46 -17.90
CA ASP A 341 28.85 -12.09 -18.46
C ASP A 341 28.81 -13.62 -18.27
N ASP A 342 27.60 -14.19 -18.38
CA ASP A 342 27.28 -15.62 -18.23
C ASP A 342 27.73 -16.29 -16.90
N TYR A 343 27.89 -15.51 -15.81
CA TYR A 343 28.41 -16.07 -14.56
C TYR A 343 27.40 -16.98 -13.86
N GLY A 344 27.77 -18.26 -13.70
CA GLY A 344 26.93 -19.29 -13.08
C GLY A 344 26.73 -20.56 -13.90
N THR A 345 27.17 -20.59 -15.17
CA THR A 345 27.06 -21.76 -16.04
C THR A 345 27.94 -22.93 -15.57
N GLY A 346 27.76 -24.12 -16.15
CA GLY A 346 28.33 -25.40 -15.66
C GLY A 346 29.86 -25.55 -15.62
N TYR A 347 30.62 -24.48 -15.92
CA TYR A 347 32.08 -24.41 -15.82
C TYR A 347 32.58 -23.22 -14.98
N SER A 348 31.69 -22.40 -14.40
CA SER A 348 32.05 -21.15 -13.75
C SER A 348 33.08 -21.34 -12.64
N ASN A 349 34.12 -20.52 -12.72
CA ASN A 349 35.33 -20.65 -11.94
C ASN A 349 35.53 -19.37 -11.12
N VAL A 350 35.38 -19.48 -9.80
CA VAL A 350 35.63 -18.38 -8.86
C VAL A 350 37.03 -17.79 -9.04
N SER A 351 38.00 -18.55 -9.55
CA SER A 351 39.33 -18.05 -9.91
C SER A 351 39.31 -17.03 -11.06
N ASN A 352 38.35 -17.10 -12.00
CA ASN A 352 38.18 -16.07 -13.02
C ASN A 352 37.57 -14.81 -12.41
N LEU A 353 36.49 -14.92 -11.64
CA LEU A 353 35.89 -13.75 -10.97
C LEU A 353 36.90 -13.01 -10.06
N LEU A 354 37.69 -13.75 -9.27
CA LEU A 354 38.80 -13.20 -8.46
C LEU A 354 39.94 -12.57 -9.28
N ARG A 355 40.18 -13.06 -10.51
CA ARG A 355 41.21 -12.56 -11.43
C ARG A 355 40.75 -11.29 -12.16
N TYR A 356 39.47 -11.19 -12.49
CA TYR A 356 38.89 -10.06 -13.22
C TYR A 356 38.52 -8.90 -12.29
N MET A 357 37.88 -9.15 -11.12
CA MET A 357 37.36 -8.12 -10.19
C MET A 357 36.61 -6.97 -10.90
N PRO A 358 35.46 -7.27 -11.56
CA PRO A 358 34.66 -6.30 -12.31
C PRO A 358 33.88 -5.35 -11.39
N ASP A 359 33.29 -4.29 -11.96
CA ASP A 359 32.30 -3.44 -11.28
C ASP A 359 30.92 -4.14 -11.18
N TYR A 360 30.61 -5.04 -12.13
CA TYR A 360 29.34 -5.74 -12.24
C TYR A 360 29.52 -7.25 -12.54
N VAL A 361 28.61 -8.07 -12.05
CA VAL A 361 28.48 -9.50 -12.42
C VAL A 361 27.06 -9.78 -12.88
N LYS A 362 26.90 -10.23 -14.12
CA LYS A 362 25.64 -10.72 -14.70
C LYS A 362 25.48 -12.18 -14.29
N ILE A 363 24.45 -12.47 -13.50
CA ILE A 363 24.15 -13.82 -13.00
C ILE A 363 23.24 -14.52 -14.01
N ASP A 364 23.75 -15.56 -14.67
CA ASP A 364 23.10 -16.19 -15.81
C ASP A 364 21.67 -16.71 -15.55
N ARG A 365 20.84 -16.61 -16.59
CA ARG A 365 19.47 -17.13 -16.65
C ARG A 365 19.35 -18.60 -16.25
N SER A 366 20.34 -19.47 -16.49
CA SER A 366 20.24 -20.88 -16.06
C SER A 366 20.22 -21.04 -14.53
N LEU A 367 20.86 -20.14 -13.77
CA LEU A 367 20.76 -20.08 -12.31
C LEU A 367 19.45 -19.43 -11.82
N LEU A 368 18.88 -18.51 -12.60
CA LEU A 368 17.73 -17.70 -12.18
C LEU A 368 16.37 -18.27 -12.61
N SER A 369 16.34 -19.06 -13.68
CA SER A 369 15.13 -19.75 -14.14
C SER A 369 14.60 -20.72 -13.07
N GLU A 370 13.31 -20.65 -12.74
CA GLU A 370 12.65 -21.43 -11.68
C GLU A 370 13.30 -21.28 -10.27
N ILE A 371 14.10 -20.24 -10.03
CA ILE A 371 14.84 -20.08 -8.75
C ILE A 371 13.93 -20.07 -7.52
N HIS A 372 12.70 -19.57 -7.65
CA HIS A 372 11.68 -19.56 -6.60
C HIS A 372 11.34 -20.98 -6.07
N ALA A 373 11.46 -22.02 -6.91
CA ALA A 373 11.16 -23.41 -6.55
C ALA A 373 12.39 -24.22 -6.10
N SER A 374 13.62 -23.70 -6.30
CA SER A 374 14.86 -24.43 -6.04
C SER A 374 15.70 -23.77 -4.93
N SER A 375 15.63 -24.33 -3.72
CA SER A 375 16.47 -23.91 -2.59
C SER A 375 17.98 -24.05 -2.87
N GLN A 376 18.37 -24.94 -3.78
CA GLN A 376 19.76 -25.11 -4.22
C GLN A 376 20.22 -23.93 -5.09
N LYS A 377 19.40 -23.50 -6.07
CA LYS A 377 19.67 -22.29 -6.86
C LYS A 377 19.68 -21.04 -5.96
N GLN A 378 18.74 -20.95 -5.01
CA GLN A 378 18.67 -19.85 -4.05
C GLN A 378 19.91 -19.74 -3.14
N HIS A 379 20.47 -20.87 -2.69
CA HIS A 379 21.69 -20.88 -1.89
C HIS A 379 22.88 -20.37 -2.71
N PHE A 380 23.09 -20.95 -3.89
CA PHE A 380 24.23 -20.62 -4.74
C PHE A 380 24.20 -19.15 -5.23
N VAL A 381 23.05 -18.66 -5.67
CA VAL A 381 22.89 -17.26 -6.08
C VAL A 381 23.07 -16.29 -4.91
N ARG A 382 22.72 -16.69 -3.68
CA ARG A 382 23.03 -15.89 -2.49
C ARG A 382 24.53 -15.79 -2.24
N GLU A 383 25.26 -16.89 -2.33
CA GLU A 383 26.73 -16.91 -2.17
C GLU A 383 27.41 -16.01 -3.23
N ILE A 384 26.87 -15.96 -4.46
CA ILE A 384 27.32 -15.03 -5.51
C ILE A 384 27.05 -13.56 -5.12
N VAL A 385 25.84 -13.23 -4.67
CA VAL A 385 25.48 -11.87 -4.24
C VAL A 385 26.31 -11.42 -3.03
N GLU A 386 26.44 -12.27 -2.01
CA GLU A 386 27.24 -12.00 -0.81
C GLU A 386 28.73 -11.80 -1.15
N PHE A 387 29.29 -12.60 -2.08
CA PHE A 387 30.63 -12.38 -2.61
C PHE A 387 30.76 -11.04 -3.34
N CYS A 388 29.79 -10.68 -4.18
CA CYS A 388 29.81 -9.42 -4.92
C CYS A 388 29.82 -8.23 -3.95
N HIS A 389 28.89 -8.21 -2.99
CA HIS A 389 28.78 -7.15 -1.98
C HIS A 389 30.03 -7.04 -1.10
N ALA A 390 30.63 -8.17 -0.71
CA ALA A 390 31.89 -8.18 0.06
C ALA A 390 33.08 -7.54 -0.69
N ASN A 391 33.02 -7.46 -2.03
CA ASN A 391 34.05 -6.88 -2.88
C ASN A 391 33.67 -5.53 -3.52
N ASN A 392 32.50 -4.96 -3.17
CA ASN A 392 31.89 -3.75 -3.78
C ASN A 392 31.47 -3.91 -5.25
N ILE A 393 31.26 -5.15 -5.71
CA ILE A 393 30.76 -5.51 -7.04
C ILE A 393 29.22 -5.48 -7.00
N LYS A 394 28.57 -5.01 -8.07
CA LYS A 394 27.11 -5.06 -8.21
C LYS A 394 26.64 -6.38 -8.85
N ALA A 395 25.70 -7.05 -8.21
CA ALA A 395 25.03 -8.22 -8.78
C ALA A 395 23.85 -7.81 -9.67
N LEU A 396 23.89 -8.21 -10.94
CA LEU A 396 22.83 -8.02 -11.93
C LEU A 396 22.17 -9.37 -12.21
N ALA A 397 20.86 -9.46 -11.96
CA ALA A 397 20.05 -10.65 -12.21
C ALA A 397 19.47 -10.64 -13.62
N GLU A 398 19.89 -11.61 -14.45
CA GLU A 398 19.60 -11.69 -15.89
C GLU A 398 18.30 -12.44 -16.23
N GLY A 399 17.73 -12.12 -17.39
CA GLY A 399 16.67 -12.89 -18.04
C GLY A 399 15.43 -13.14 -17.18
N ILE A 400 15.06 -12.27 -16.24
CA ILE A 400 13.87 -12.45 -15.40
C ILE A 400 12.59 -12.44 -16.24
N GLU A 401 11.82 -13.52 -16.19
CA GLU A 401 10.61 -13.73 -17.02
C GLU A 401 9.31 -13.82 -16.21
N THR A 402 9.40 -14.01 -14.88
CA THR A 402 8.24 -14.19 -13.99
C THR A 402 8.33 -13.36 -12.71
N ALA A 403 7.17 -13.08 -12.09
CA ALA A 403 7.08 -12.31 -10.85
C ALA A 403 7.74 -13.05 -9.66
N GLU A 404 7.67 -14.38 -9.66
CA GLU A 404 8.23 -15.25 -8.64
C GLU A 404 9.76 -15.26 -8.70
N GLU A 405 10.34 -15.28 -9.89
CA GLU A 405 11.78 -15.10 -10.09
C GLU A 405 12.23 -13.70 -9.67
N LEU A 406 11.50 -12.65 -10.11
CA LEU A 406 11.76 -11.25 -9.74
C LEU A 406 11.79 -11.05 -8.21
N ARG A 407 10.74 -11.52 -7.52
CA ARG A 407 10.63 -11.50 -6.05
C ARG A 407 11.77 -12.25 -5.39
N THR A 408 12.19 -13.37 -5.95
CA THR A 408 13.26 -14.20 -5.38
C THR A 408 14.63 -13.53 -5.52
N VAL A 409 14.99 -13.00 -6.70
CA VAL A 409 16.33 -12.39 -6.89
C VAL A 409 16.50 -11.10 -6.08
N ILE A 410 15.42 -10.32 -5.89
CA ILE A 410 15.42 -9.15 -5.01
C ILE A 410 15.64 -9.58 -3.55
N LYS A 411 14.97 -10.65 -3.09
CA LYS A 411 15.15 -11.19 -1.73
C LYS A 411 16.54 -11.79 -1.48
N LEU A 412 17.12 -12.48 -2.47
CA LEU A 412 18.51 -12.96 -2.40
C LEU A 412 19.51 -11.80 -2.44
N GLY A 413 19.15 -10.69 -3.07
CA GLY A 413 19.77 -9.39 -2.87
C GLY A 413 20.45 -8.77 -4.07
N ALA A 414 20.11 -9.17 -5.30
CA ALA A 414 20.61 -8.53 -6.52
C ALA A 414 20.40 -7.00 -6.48
N ASP A 415 21.38 -6.25 -7.00
CA ASP A 415 21.36 -4.78 -7.06
C ASP A 415 20.63 -4.24 -8.29
N LEU A 416 20.73 -4.99 -9.39
CA LEU A 416 20.23 -4.64 -10.71
C LEU A 416 19.46 -5.82 -11.30
N ILE A 417 18.51 -5.55 -12.19
CA ILE A 417 17.61 -6.55 -12.76
C ILE A 417 17.42 -6.29 -14.26
N GLN A 418 17.51 -7.34 -15.06
CA GLN A 418 17.19 -7.35 -16.49
C GLN A 418 16.32 -8.57 -16.84
N GLY A 419 15.42 -8.43 -17.81
CA GLY A 419 14.57 -9.55 -18.24
C GLY A 419 13.30 -9.11 -18.95
N PHE A 420 12.63 -10.04 -19.62
CA PHE A 420 11.39 -9.76 -20.36
C PHE A 420 10.21 -9.37 -19.47
N TYR A 421 10.24 -9.70 -18.17
CA TYR A 421 9.27 -9.23 -17.18
C TYR A 421 9.42 -7.72 -16.91
N VAL A 422 10.65 -7.21 -16.96
CA VAL A 422 10.96 -5.78 -16.75
C VAL A 422 10.70 -4.98 -18.02
N ALA A 423 11.35 -5.37 -19.12
CA ALA A 423 11.18 -4.79 -20.45
C ALA A 423 11.86 -5.68 -21.51
N ARG A 424 11.29 -5.76 -22.72
CA ARG A 424 11.92 -6.47 -23.85
C ARG A 424 12.91 -5.55 -24.60
N PRO A 425 13.97 -6.10 -25.23
CA PRO A 425 14.91 -5.33 -26.06
C PRO A 425 14.20 -4.62 -27.22
N SER A 426 14.30 -3.28 -27.26
CA SER A 426 13.58 -2.43 -28.20
C SER A 426 14.53 -1.57 -29.04
N GLU A 427 14.19 -1.37 -30.33
CA GLU A 427 14.89 -0.44 -31.22
C GLU A 427 14.63 1.03 -30.84
N ILE A 428 13.46 1.31 -30.25
CA ILE A 428 13.15 2.59 -29.60
C ILE A 428 13.57 2.48 -28.12
N ILE A 429 14.43 3.39 -27.65
CA ILE A 429 14.93 3.39 -26.27
C ILE A 429 13.79 3.71 -25.29
N ILE A 430 13.61 2.86 -24.28
CA ILE A 430 12.51 2.96 -23.30
C ILE A 430 12.91 3.93 -22.18
N GLU A 431 12.20 5.06 -22.05
CA GLU A 431 12.53 6.08 -21.03
C GLU A 431 12.24 5.62 -19.60
N SER A 432 11.16 4.85 -19.41
CA SER A 432 10.68 4.29 -18.14
C SER A 432 10.00 2.94 -18.34
N VAL A 433 10.20 1.99 -17.42
CA VAL A 433 9.43 0.74 -17.36
C VAL A 433 8.04 0.95 -16.75
N ASP A 434 7.13 -0.02 -16.91
CA ASP A 434 5.73 0.03 -16.44
C ASP A 434 5.66 0.30 -14.91
N SER A 435 4.81 1.25 -14.50
CA SER A 435 4.60 1.64 -13.10
C SER A 435 4.28 0.48 -12.18
N ASN A 436 3.55 -0.53 -12.67
CA ASN A 436 3.20 -1.71 -11.90
C ASN A 436 4.47 -2.51 -11.56
N VAL A 437 5.35 -2.74 -12.55
CA VAL A 437 6.64 -3.42 -12.34
C VAL A 437 7.52 -2.62 -11.36
N LYS A 438 7.52 -1.27 -11.41
CA LYS A 438 8.21 -0.44 -10.41
C LYS A 438 7.63 -0.62 -9.00
N MET A 439 6.31 -0.63 -8.86
CA MET A 439 5.63 -0.87 -7.59
C MET A 439 5.93 -2.28 -7.06
N GLU A 440 5.99 -3.30 -7.93
CA GLU A 440 6.35 -4.66 -7.56
C GLU A 440 7.81 -4.80 -7.12
N ILE A 441 8.77 -4.25 -7.87
CA ILE A 441 10.19 -4.20 -7.46
C ILE A 441 10.31 -3.53 -6.10
N SER A 442 9.67 -2.36 -5.94
CA SER A 442 9.63 -1.64 -4.67
C SER A 442 8.96 -2.44 -3.54
N ARG A 443 7.95 -3.27 -3.83
CA ARG A 443 7.27 -4.15 -2.86
C ARG A 443 8.19 -5.28 -2.44
N TYR A 444 8.79 -5.98 -3.39
CA TYR A 444 9.73 -7.07 -3.15
C TYR A 444 11.02 -6.59 -2.44
N HIS A 445 11.42 -5.33 -2.65
CA HIS A 445 12.49 -4.71 -1.88
C HIS A 445 12.09 -4.46 -0.43
N ARG A 446 10.88 -3.92 -0.18
CA ARG A 446 10.32 -3.79 1.18
C ARG A 446 10.31 -5.13 1.90
N GLU A 447 9.83 -6.20 1.23
CA GLU A 447 9.85 -7.55 1.79
C GLU A 447 11.25 -8.01 2.25
N LYS A 448 12.30 -7.70 1.48
CA LYS A 448 13.69 -8.01 1.84
C LYS A 448 14.12 -7.28 3.13
N GLU A 449 13.83 -5.98 3.23
CA GLU A 449 14.16 -5.16 4.41
C GLU A 449 13.34 -5.51 5.66
N ASP A 450 12.16 -6.11 5.49
CA ASP A 450 11.27 -6.48 6.59
C ASP A 450 11.53 -7.88 7.14
N GLY A 451 12.14 -8.77 6.34
CA GLY A 451 12.23 -10.20 6.63
C GLY A 451 10.87 -10.92 6.55
N ALA A 452 9.80 -10.20 6.24
CA ALA A 452 8.46 -10.74 6.05
C ALA A 452 8.32 -11.29 4.62
N SER A 453 7.61 -12.41 4.50
CA SER A 453 6.97 -12.76 3.23
C SER A 453 5.67 -11.99 3.15
N ASP A 454 5.69 -10.81 2.52
CA ASP A 454 4.44 -10.12 2.20
C ASP A 454 3.63 -11.02 1.27
N ASN A 455 2.49 -11.46 1.78
CA ASN A 455 1.60 -12.42 1.17
C ASN A 455 0.34 -11.62 0.84
N SER A 456 0.31 -11.07 -0.36
CA SER A 456 -0.75 -10.15 -0.78
C SER A 456 -2.03 -10.88 -1.16
N TYR A 457 -3.17 -10.21 -0.96
CA TYR A 457 -4.47 -10.61 -1.47
C TYR A 457 -4.93 -9.59 -2.52
N ILE A 458 -5.31 -10.07 -3.70
CA ILE A 458 -5.83 -9.22 -4.79
C ILE A 458 -7.35 -9.07 -4.62
N ALA A 459 -7.79 -7.87 -4.25
CA ALA A 459 -9.19 -7.54 -4.08
C ALA A 459 -9.93 -7.38 -5.42
N GLY A 460 -11.27 -7.49 -5.37
CA GLY A 460 -12.12 -7.40 -6.54
C GLY A 460 -12.32 -8.71 -7.29
N LYS A 461 -11.73 -9.83 -6.87
CA LYS A 461 -12.17 -11.17 -7.33
C LYS A 461 -13.56 -11.52 -6.79
N VAL A 462 -13.84 -11.10 -5.56
CA VAL A 462 -15.17 -11.03 -4.94
C VAL A 462 -15.46 -9.59 -4.54
N ARG A 463 -16.74 -9.22 -4.44
CA ARG A 463 -17.17 -7.87 -4.06
C ARG A 463 -16.91 -7.57 -2.57
N ARG A 464 -17.04 -8.57 -1.69
CA ARG A 464 -16.93 -8.44 -0.24
C ARG A 464 -15.89 -9.42 0.29
N THR A 465 -14.93 -8.92 1.06
CA THR A 465 -13.77 -9.68 1.56
C THR A 465 -13.66 -9.53 3.08
N ALA A 466 -13.69 -10.64 3.82
CA ALA A 466 -13.48 -10.63 5.27
C ALA A 466 -11.97 -10.67 5.60
N ILE A 467 -11.50 -9.76 6.46
CA ILE A 467 -10.09 -9.71 6.88
C ILE A 467 -9.72 -10.94 7.72
N GLY A 468 -10.65 -11.50 8.50
CA GLY A 468 -10.40 -12.72 9.29
C GLY A 468 -9.92 -13.89 8.43
N ARG A 469 -10.52 -14.09 7.25
CA ARG A 469 -10.04 -15.05 6.23
C ARG A 469 -8.63 -14.73 5.74
N LEU A 470 -8.34 -13.46 5.47
CA LEU A 470 -7.01 -13.05 4.98
C LEU A 470 -5.91 -13.34 6.00
N ILE A 471 -6.17 -13.09 7.29
CA ILE A 471 -5.21 -13.41 8.38
C ILE A 471 -4.93 -14.93 8.42
N LYS A 472 -5.97 -15.78 8.26
CA LYS A 472 -5.84 -17.25 8.20
C LYS A 472 -5.07 -17.72 6.97
N GLU A 473 -5.31 -17.10 5.81
CA GLU A 473 -4.50 -17.28 4.59
C GLU A 473 -3.05 -16.72 4.71
N GLY A 474 -2.66 -16.25 5.90
CA GLY A 474 -1.34 -15.71 6.22
C GLY A 474 -1.04 -14.40 5.51
N LYS A 475 -2.07 -13.63 5.15
CA LYS A 475 -1.97 -12.41 4.35
C LYS A 475 -1.57 -11.20 5.18
N THR A 476 -0.82 -10.31 4.56
CA THR A 476 -0.24 -9.09 5.17
C THR A 476 -0.58 -7.81 4.40
N SER A 477 -1.13 -7.93 3.19
CA SER A 477 -1.52 -6.78 2.38
C SER A 477 -2.74 -7.08 1.49
N ILE A 478 -3.55 -6.04 1.25
CA ILE A 478 -4.67 -6.07 0.30
C ILE A 478 -4.32 -5.14 -0.87
N VAL A 479 -4.24 -5.68 -2.07
CA VAL A 479 -3.97 -4.93 -3.31
C VAL A 479 -5.28 -4.67 -4.04
N VAL A 480 -5.55 -3.40 -4.40
CA VAL A 480 -6.78 -2.95 -5.06
C VAL A 480 -6.47 -2.28 -6.39
N GLY A 481 -7.22 -2.59 -7.45
CA GLY A 481 -7.04 -2.01 -8.78
C GLY A 481 -6.18 -2.84 -9.74
N GLU A 482 -6.08 -4.15 -9.50
CA GLU A 482 -5.48 -5.11 -10.42
C GLU A 482 -6.25 -5.22 -11.73
N LYS A 483 -5.56 -5.59 -12.82
CA LYS A 483 -6.15 -5.62 -14.18
C LYS A 483 -7.17 -6.74 -14.36
N ASP A 484 -7.02 -7.81 -13.58
CA ASP A 484 -7.91 -8.99 -13.56
C ASP A 484 -9.03 -8.92 -12.49
N SER A 485 -9.22 -7.77 -11.81
CA SER A 485 -10.27 -7.60 -10.80
C SER A 485 -11.67 -7.49 -11.43
N THR A 486 -12.54 -8.47 -11.15
CA THR A 486 -13.94 -8.54 -11.62
C THR A 486 -14.83 -7.41 -11.07
N PHE A 487 -14.66 -7.05 -9.81
CA PHE A 487 -15.42 -6.02 -9.10
C PHE A 487 -14.55 -4.79 -8.86
N ARG A 488 -15.01 -3.66 -9.39
CA ARG A 488 -14.35 -2.35 -9.26
C ARG A 488 -14.64 -1.68 -7.92
N ASP A 489 -15.89 -1.77 -7.47
CA ASP A 489 -16.30 -1.35 -6.12
C ASP A 489 -16.26 -2.57 -5.18
N ILE A 490 -15.62 -2.39 -4.02
CA ILE A 490 -15.36 -3.48 -3.06
C ILE A 490 -15.78 -3.11 -1.63
N SER A 491 -15.96 -4.13 -0.79
CA SER A 491 -16.16 -4.01 0.66
C SER A 491 -15.17 -4.89 1.40
N ILE A 492 -14.43 -4.31 2.33
CA ILE A 492 -13.49 -5.00 3.23
C ILE A 492 -14.12 -4.98 4.62
N VAL A 493 -14.25 -6.16 5.24
CA VAL A 493 -14.99 -6.36 6.49
C VAL A 493 -14.03 -6.85 7.56
N GLY A 494 -13.95 -6.13 8.69
CA GLY A 494 -13.18 -6.52 9.86
C GLY A 494 -14.06 -7.05 10.98
N THR A 495 -13.42 -7.69 11.96
CA THR A 495 -14.07 -8.08 13.22
C THR A 495 -13.86 -6.96 14.25
N PRO A 496 -14.92 -6.38 14.85
CA PRO A 496 -14.78 -5.28 15.80
C PRO A 496 -13.76 -5.56 16.92
N GLY A 497 -12.79 -4.66 17.09
CA GLY A 497 -11.76 -4.75 18.13
C GLY A 497 -10.60 -5.71 17.87
N VAL A 498 -10.65 -6.55 16.82
CA VAL A 498 -9.54 -7.42 16.42
C VAL A 498 -8.52 -6.61 15.62
N LYS A 499 -7.33 -6.38 16.17
CA LYS A 499 -6.23 -5.77 15.42
C LYS A 499 -5.73 -6.71 14.32
N THR A 500 -5.38 -6.14 13.17
CA THR A 500 -4.92 -6.89 12.00
C THR A 500 -3.65 -6.26 11.44
N ASP A 501 -2.54 -7.00 11.35
CA ASP A 501 -1.29 -6.52 10.73
C ASP A 501 -1.35 -6.60 9.19
N ILE A 502 -2.38 -5.95 8.64
CA ILE A 502 -2.68 -5.86 7.21
C ILE A 502 -2.77 -4.38 6.82
N HIS A 503 -2.14 -4.02 5.70
CA HIS A 503 -2.30 -2.72 5.04
C HIS A 503 -2.95 -2.84 3.66
N ILE A 504 -3.46 -1.73 3.14
CA ILE A 504 -4.07 -1.65 1.80
C ILE A 504 -3.13 -0.89 0.86
N GLU A 505 -2.83 -1.45 -0.31
CA GLU A 505 -2.15 -0.79 -1.42
C GLU A 505 -3.14 -0.64 -2.60
N ILE A 506 -3.33 0.58 -3.09
CA ILE A 506 -4.25 0.92 -4.18
C ILE A 506 -3.43 1.35 -5.39
N LEU A 507 -3.56 0.61 -6.50
CA LEU A 507 -2.73 0.74 -7.70
C LEU A 507 -3.07 1.99 -8.54
N GLU A 508 -2.15 2.33 -9.45
CA GLU A 508 -2.27 3.49 -10.34
C GLU A 508 -3.49 3.36 -11.27
N GLY A 509 -4.23 4.46 -11.45
CA GLY A 509 -5.42 4.49 -12.29
C GLY A 509 -6.68 3.86 -11.67
N TYR A 510 -6.62 3.33 -10.44
CA TYR A 510 -7.83 2.90 -9.74
C TYR A 510 -8.73 4.10 -9.42
N ASP A 511 -9.96 4.05 -9.92
CA ASP A 511 -11.03 5.01 -9.66
C ASP A 511 -12.27 4.20 -9.23
N GLY A 512 -12.81 4.39 -8.02
CA GLY A 512 -13.88 3.52 -7.50
C GLY A 512 -14.13 3.61 -5.99
N ARG A 513 -15.10 2.84 -5.51
CA ARG A 513 -15.52 2.80 -4.10
C ARG A 513 -14.90 1.62 -3.34
N ILE A 514 -14.23 1.93 -2.24
CA ILE A 514 -13.77 0.96 -1.24
C ILE A 514 -14.59 1.18 0.03
N THR A 515 -15.35 0.19 0.48
CA THR A 515 -16.07 0.23 1.75
C THR A 515 -15.25 -0.43 2.84
N LEU A 516 -15.06 0.21 3.98
CA LEU A 516 -14.45 -0.37 5.18
C LEU A 516 -15.52 -0.52 6.26
N GLU A 517 -15.74 -1.75 6.71
CA GLU A 517 -16.77 -2.09 7.70
C GLU A 517 -16.13 -2.75 8.92
N ASN A 518 -16.07 -2.02 10.05
CA ASN A 518 -15.43 -2.46 11.29
C ASN A 518 -13.95 -2.89 11.14
N VAL A 519 -13.21 -2.24 10.24
CA VAL A 519 -11.85 -2.61 9.84
C VAL A 519 -10.80 -1.97 10.76
N ALA A 520 -9.92 -2.79 11.34
CA ALA A 520 -8.84 -2.35 12.23
C ALA A 520 -7.44 -2.70 11.69
N LEU A 521 -6.92 -1.86 10.79
CA LEU A 521 -5.59 -2.03 10.17
C LEU A 521 -4.46 -1.60 11.12
N SER A 522 -3.36 -2.33 11.10
CA SER A 522 -2.06 -1.91 11.63
C SER A 522 -0.92 -2.17 10.67
N ASN A 523 0.10 -1.33 10.70
CA ASN A 523 1.31 -1.49 9.90
C ASN A 523 2.58 -1.28 10.76
N ILE A 524 3.65 -2.02 10.42
CA ILE A 524 4.91 -2.04 11.15
C ILE A 524 5.85 -0.98 10.54
N LYS A 525 6.84 -0.50 11.30
CA LYS A 525 7.82 0.54 10.89
C LYS A 525 7.20 1.89 10.45
N ASN A 526 6.02 2.25 10.97
CA ASN A 526 5.33 3.54 10.71
C ASN A 526 4.96 3.82 9.24
N ARG A 527 4.66 2.77 8.47
CA ARG A 527 4.14 2.87 7.10
C ARG A 527 2.63 3.17 7.09
N PRO A 528 2.05 3.77 6.04
CA PRO A 528 0.60 4.00 5.96
C PRO A 528 -0.21 2.70 6.06
N CYS A 529 -1.38 2.75 6.69
CA CYS A 529 -2.33 1.63 6.66
C CYS A 529 -3.07 1.56 5.32
N ILE A 530 -3.23 2.70 4.63
CA ILE A 530 -3.79 2.79 3.28
C ILE A 530 -2.84 3.62 2.42
N THR A 531 -2.31 3.02 1.35
CA THR A 531 -1.39 3.66 0.40
C THR A 531 -2.04 3.76 -0.97
N MET A 532 -2.33 4.98 -1.42
CA MET A 532 -2.68 5.24 -2.82
C MET A 532 -1.42 5.45 -3.66
N ALA A 533 -1.47 4.93 -4.90
CA ALA A 533 -0.60 5.30 -6.00
C ALA A 533 -1.05 6.62 -6.66
N GLU A 534 -0.22 7.14 -7.57
CA GLU A 534 -0.53 8.30 -8.41
C GLU A 534 -1.76 8.01 -9.32
N ASN A 535 -2.39 9.06 -9.85
CA ASN A 535 -3.51 9.02 -10.80
C ASN A 535 -4.73 8.18 -10.33
N SER A 536 -4.96 8.07 -9.02
CA SER A 536 -6.08 7.28 -8.44
C SER A 536 -7.18 8.17 -7.85
N SER A 537 -8.43 7.69 -7.83
CA SER A 537 -9.64 8.42 -7.43
C SER A 537 -10.51 7.53 -6.53
N VAL A 538 -10.24 7.56 -5.23
CA VAL A 538 -10.82 6.63 -4.24
C VAL A 538 -11.98 7.28 -3.50
N THR A 539 -13.14 6.61 -3.49
CA THR A 539 -14.23 6.91 -2.55
C THR A 539 -14.17 5.89 -1.41
N LEU A 540 -13.71 6.32 -0.23
CA LEU A 540 -13.58 5.50 0.97
C LEU A 540 -14.86 5.62 1.81
N CYS A 541 -15.72 4.61 1.72
CA CYS A 541 -16.98 4.54 2.46
C CYS A 541 -16.76 3.85 3.82
N LEU A 542 -16.93 4.57 4.92
CA LEU A 542 -16.65 4.10 6.28
C LEU A 542 -17.96 3.69 6.98
N VAL A 543 -18.00 2.46 7.50
CA VAL A 543 -19.15 1.88 8.22
C VAL A 543 -18.68 1.25 9.53
N GLY A 544 -19.44 1.44 10.62
CA GLY A 544 -19.09 0.90 11.94
C GLY A 544 -17.84 1.54 12.55
N GLN A 545 -17.04 0.77 13.29
CA GLN A 545 -15.86 1.27 14.01
C GLN A 545 -14.56 0.91 13.28
N ASN A 546 -13.96 1.88 12.57
CA ASN A 546 -12.71 1.67 11.83
C ASN A 546 -11.51 2.25 12.59
N ILE A 547 -10.37 1.56 12.54
CA ILE A 547 -9.15 1.90 13.28
C ILE A 547 -7.93 1.75 12.38
N LEU A 548 -7.03 2.75 12.35
CA LEU A 548 -5.73 2.68 11.69
C LEU A 548 -4.63 2.91 12.75
N SER A 549 -3.77 1.92 12.98
CA SER A 549 -2.74 1.95 14.03
C SER A 549 -1.33 1.89 13.44
N GLY A 550 -0.48 2.86 13.76
CA GLY A 550 0.90 2.93 13.25
C GLY A 550 1.01 3.43 11.80
N GLY A 551 -0.10 3.58 11.07
CA GLY A 551 -0.12 4.11 9.71
C GLY A 551 -1.31 4.99 9.40
N GLY A 552 -1.08 6.15 8.77
CA GLY A 552 -2.12 7.03 8.24
C GLY A 552 -2.65 6.57 6.87
N ILE A 553 -3.33 7.49 6.18
CA ILE A 553 -3.76 7.34 4.77
C ILE A 553 -2.87 8.22 3.88
N LYS A 554 -2.22 7.63 2.87
CA LYS A 554 -1.37 8.33 1.90
C LYS A 554 -2.12 8.63 0.60
N VAL A 555 -2.20 9.93 0.27
CA VAL A 555 -2.81 10.52 -0.94
C VAL A 555 -1.74 11.28 -1.73
N PRO A 556 -1.28 10.76 -2.89
CA PRO A 556 -0.32 11.45 -3.76
C PRO A 556 -0.87 12.70 -4.45
N GLU A 557 0.01 13.52 -5.05
CA GLU A 557 -0.34 14.84 -5.63
C GLU A 557 -1.31 14.74 -6.81
N SER A 558 -1.21 13.69 -7.63
CA SER A 558 -2.07 13.48 -8.79
C SER A 558 -3.40 12.77 -8.48
N SER A 559 -3.66 12.44 -7.21
CA SER A 559 -4.76 11.55 -6.79
C SER A 559 -5.87 12.30 -6.04
N ARG A 560 -7.05 11.66 -5.93
CA ARG A 560 -8.21 12.17 -5.21
C ARG A 560 -8.70 11.15 -4.18
N LEU A 561 -8.95 11.60 -2.96
CA LEU A 561 -9.58 10.82 -1.90
C LEU A 561 -10.87 11.51 -1.44
N ILE A 562 -11.97 10.78 -1.45
CA ILE A 562 -13.26 11.18 -0.90
C ILE A 562 -13.54 10.27 0.32
N LEU A 563 -13.90 10.84 1.47
CA LEU A 563 -14.37 10.07 2.64
C LEU A 563 -15.86 10.33 2.86
N GLU A 564 -16.64 9.26 2.99
CA GLU A 564 -18.10 9.30 3.20
C GLU A 564 -18.58 8.12 4.06
N GLY A 565 -19.82 8.17 4.53
CA GLY A 565 -20.45 7.11 5.35
C GLY A 565 -20.79 7.57 6.77
N ASP A 566 -21.32 6.64 7.56
CA ASP A 566 -21.81 6.86 8.93
C ASP A 566 -20.90 6.28 10.02
N GLY A 567 -19.89 5.50 9.65
CA GLY A 567 -18.91 4.93 10.57
C GLY A 567 -17.88 5.93 11.10
N ASP A 568 -17.26 5.57 12.21
CA ASP A 568 -16.15 6.31 12.81
C ASP A 568 -14.80 5.82 12.24
N LEU A 569 -13.79 6.70 12.25
CA LEU A 569 -12.41 6.41 11.86
C LEU A 569 -11.41 6.92 12.90
N ASN A 570 -10.73 6.00 13.58
CA ASN A 570 -9.75 6.29 14.63
C ASN A 570 -8.31 6.04 14.13
N ILE A 571 -7.52 7.09 13.89
CA ILE A 571 -6.10 6.96 13.47
C ILE A 571 -5.18 7.26 14.66
N LYS A 572 -4.28 6.34 15.01
CA LYS A 572 -3.34 6.47 16.15
C LYS A 572 -1.88 6.24 15.71
N LEU A 573 -1.07 7.30 15.72
CA LEU A 573 0.32 7.29 15.21
C LEU A 573 1.35 7.74 16.27
N SER A 574 2.54 7.15 16.23
CA SER A 574 3.66 7.53 17.11
C SER A 574 5.03 7.29 16.46
N ALA A 575 5.63 8.34 15.89
CA ALA A 575 6.92 8.26 15.19
C ALA A 575 7.68 9.61 15.21
N SER A 576 8.83 9.73 14.52
CA SER A 576 9.49 11.03 14.34
C SER A 576 8.65 11.98 13.48
N ASP A 577 8.18 11.51 12.32
CA ASP A 577 7.53 12.31 11.30
C ASP A 577 6.26 11.58 10.86
N ILE A 578 5.08 12.16 11.10
CA ILE A 578 3.77 11.51 10.93
C ILE A 578 2.75 12.42 10.23
N TYR A 579 1.86 11.78 9.46
CA TYR A 579 0.68 12.40 8.86
C TYR A 579 -0.53 11.48 9.02
N GLY A 580 -1.68 12.01 9.45
CA GLY A 580 -2.92 11.25 9.63
C GLY A 580 -3.58 10.89 8.30
N ILE A 581 -3.95 11.91 7.51
CA ILE A 581 -4.54 11.77 6.17
C ILE A 581 -3.88 12.78 5.23
N GLY A 582 -3.20 12.32 4.18
CA GLY A 582 -2.56 13.18 3.18
C GLY A 582 -1.18 12.68 2.76
N ASN A 583 -0.10 13.43 2.96
CA ASN A 583 1.24 13.01 2.53
C ASN A 583 2.36 13.51 3.45
N THR A 584 3.60 13.08 3.18
CA THR A 584 4.77 13.38 4.02
C THR A 584 5.08 14.89 4.12
N SER A 585 5.90 15.25 5.11
CA SER A 585 6.50 16.58 5.30
C SER A 585 7.38 17.05 4.14
N LEU A 586 7.64 16.21 3.12
CA LEU A 586 8.49 16.50 1.95
C LEU A 586 7.74 16.41 0.61
N LYS A 587 6.41 16.18 0.61
CA LYS A 587 5.59 16.08 -0.59
C LYS A 587 4.29 16.88 -0.47
N LYS A 588 3.61 17.09 -1.60
CA LYS A 588 2.20 17.52 -1.64
C LYS A 588 1.26 16.32 -1.50
N HIS A 589 0.03 16.58 -1.10
CA HIS A 589 -1.10 15.67 -1.33
C HIS A 589 -1.98 16.19 -2.47
N GLY A 590 -2.81 15.32 -3.04
CA GLY A 590 -3.80 15.68 -4.06
C GLY A 590 -5.08 16.25 -3.44
N LEU A 591 -6.23 15.98 -4.06
CA LEU A 591 -7.52 16.49 -3.56
C LEU A 591 -8.07 15.55 -2.47
N ILE A 592 -8.32 16.08 -1.27
CA ILE A 592 -8.95 15.37 -0.15
C ILE A 592 -10.28 16.04 0.20
N GLU A 593 -11.38 15.30 0.08
CA GLU A 593 -12.74 15.79 0.31
C GLU A 593 -13.46 14.91 1.34
N PHE A 594 -14.13 15.54 2.30
CA PHE A 594 -14.85 14.83 3.36
C PHE A 594 -16.34 15.16 3.34
N TYR A 595 -17.17 14.11 3.45
CA TYR A 595 -18.63 14.15 3.49
C TYR A 595 -19.19 13.21 4.59
N GLN A 596 -18.40 12.99 5.65
CA GLN A 596 -18.68 12.02 6.71
C GLN A 596 -19.89 12.41 7.59
N ASP A 597 -20.66 11.42 8.06
CA ASP A 597 -21.65 11.58 9.14
C ASP A 597 -21.10 11.16 10.51
N GLY A 598 -20.24 10.13 10.56
CA GLY A 598 -19.51 9.71 11.76
C GLY A 598 -18.33 10.61 12.15
N GLU A 599 -17.58 10.23 13.19
CA GLU A 599 -16.43 10.97 13.73
C GLU A 599 -15.09 10.47 13.17
N ILE A 600 -14.26 11.41 12.70
CA ILE A 600 -12.86 11.17 12.36
C ILE A 600 -11.99 11.65 13.53
N HIS A 601 -11.36 10.71 14.22
CA HIS A 601 -10.54 10.93 15.40
C HIS A 601 -9.06 10.63 15.10
N LEU A 602 -8.19 11.62 15.31
CA LEU A 602 -6.74 11.51 15.06
C LEU A 602 -5.97 11.71 16.37
N GLU A 603 -5.13 10.75 16.76
CA GLU A 603 -4.23 10.83 17.92
C GLU A 603 -2.77 10.70 17.44
N LEU A 604 -2.01 11.79 17.52
CA LEU A 604 -0.74 11.95 16.81
C LEU A 604 0.37 12.45 17.75
N ASN A 605 1.44 11.66 17.90
CA ASN A 605 2.57 11.98 18.76
C ASN A 605 3.90 11.82 18.01
N GLY A 606 4.66 12.91 17.83
CA GLY A 606 5.90 12.87 17.07
C GLY A 606 6.63 14.20 16.99
N LYS A 607 7.79 14.26 16.35
CA LYS A 607 8.53 15.54 16.19
C LYS A 607 7.87 16.45 15.18
N LYS A 608 7.53 15.91 14.00
CA LYS A 608 6.74 16.59 12.97
C LYS A 608 5.39 15.90 12.81
N CYS A 609 4.30 16.62 13.07
CA CYS A 609 2.95 16.06 13.10
C CYS A 609 2.01 16.81 12.15
N ILE A 610 1.39 16.09 11.21
CA ILE A 610 0.35 16.62 10.32
C ILE A 610 -0.95 15.84 10.59
N GLY A 611 -2.06 16.52 10.87
CA GLY A 611 -3.37 15.90 11.03
C GLY A 611 -3.96 15.51 9.67
N ILE A 612 -4.47 16.51 8.97
CA ILE A 612 -4.99 16.40 7.60
C ILE A 612 -4.18 17.34 6.70
N GLY A 613 -3.46 16.78 5.73
CA GLY A 613 -2.68 17.54 4.74
C GLY A 613 -1.27 17.00 4.48
N SER A 614 -0.29 17.88 4.23
CA SER A 614 1.11 17.46 3.97
C SER A 614 2.17 18.53 4.29
N GLY A 615 3.44 18.27 3.94
CA GLY A 615 4.48 19.30 3.97
C GLY A 615 4.23 20.43 2.98
N LEU A 616 4.15 20.10 1.68
CA LEU A 616 4.23 21.09 0.59
C LEU A 616 2.87 21.58 0.04
N GLY A 617 1.74 21.16 0.64
CA GLY A 617 0.39 21.60 0.26
C GLY A 617 -0.44 20.54 -0.47
N GLY A 618 -1.60 20.97 -0.99
CA GLY A 618 -2.64 20.12 -1.56
C GLY A 618 -4.02 20.69 -1.23
N ASP A 619 -5.09 20.13 -1.82
CA ASP A 619 -6.44 20.68 -1.67
C ASP A 619 -7.23 19.93 -0.60
N ILE A 620 -7.78 20.66 0.38
CA ILE A 620 -8.55 20.11 1.49
C ILE A 620 -9.95 20.76 1.51
N ARG A 621 -11.00 19.94 1.44
CA ARG A 621 -12.40 20.38 1.60
C ARG A 621 -13.12 19.55 2.64
N ILE A 622 -13.52 20.17 3.74
CA ILE A 622 -14.24 19.52 4.84
C ILE A 622 -15.68 20.03 4.79
N ASN A 623 -16.56 19.24 4.16
CA ASN A 623 -17.91 19.68 3.74
C ASN A 623 -19.04 19.15 4.64
N LYS A 624 -18.72 18.21 5.54
CA LYS A 624 -19.61 17.60 6.53
C LYS A 624 -18.81 16.85 7.60
N GLY A 625 -19.39 16.64 8.78
CA GLY A 625 -18.94 15.64 9.75
C GLY A 625 -18.28 16.20 11.00
N LYS A 626 -17.80 15.29 11.86
CA LYS A 626 -17.16 15.61 13.14
C LYS A 626 -15.69 15.20 13.14
N TYR A 627 -14.81 16.09 13.60
CA TYR A 627 -13.35 15.92 13.58
C TYR A 627 -12.76 16.20 14.95
N THR A 628 -12.07 15.23 15.53
CA THR A 628 -11.32 15.40 16.78
C THR A 628 -9.85 15.09 16.53
N ILE A 629 -9.00 16.13 16.54
CA ILE A 629 -7.57 16.02 16.22
C ILE A 629 -6.76 16.34 17.47
N GLN A 630 -6.02 15.37 18.00
CA GLN A 630 -5.15 15.50 19.17
C GLN A 630 -3.69 15.29 18.77
N MET A 631 -2.83 16.27 19.06
CA MET A 631 -1.45 16.31 18.54
C MET A 631 -0.44 16.79 19.57
N ILE A 632 0.72 16.13 19.64
CA ILE A 632 1.86 16.51 20.46
C ILE A 632 3.13 16.46 19.60
N GLY A 633 3.99 17.48 19.68
CA GLY A 633 5.27 17.49 18.95
C GLY A 633 6.15 18.73 19.05
N ASP A 634 7.21 18.75 18.25
CA ASP A 634 8.08 19.93 18.10
C ASP A 634 7.46 20.90 17.07
N GLU A 635 7.09 20.38 15.90
CA GLU A 635 6.44 21.13 14.82
C GLU A 635 5.15 20.44 14.35
N GLY A 636 4.08 21.20 14.10
CA GLY A 636 2.87 20.55 13.57
C GLY A 636 1.73 21.43 13.05
N VAL A 637 0.82 20.75 12.36
CA VAL A 637 -0.33 21.31 11.63
C VAL A 637 -1.54 20.41 11.82
N GLY A 638 -2.63 20.92 12.40
CA GLY A 638 -3.89 20.17 12.51
C GLY A 638 -4.54 19.91 11.15
N ILE A 639 -4.85 20.97 10.42
CA ILE A 639 -5.41 20.92 9.05
C ILE A 639 -4.66 21.94 8.20
N GLY A 640 -4.09 21.51 7.06
CA GLY A 640 -3.37 22.40 6.13
C GLY A 640 -2.00 21.88 5.72
N SER A 641 -0.95 22.72 5.76
CA SER A 641 0.40 22.27 5.39
C SER A 641 1.54 22.95 6.14
N ILE A 642 2.74 22.39 6.12
CA ILE A 642 3.91 23.02 6.79
C ILE A 642 4.36 24.24 5.98
N SER A 643 4.63 24.07 4.69
CA SER A 643 5.20 25.09 3.82
C SER A 643 4.49 25.25 2.46
N GLY A 644 3.32 24.63 2.30
CA GLY A 644 2.43 24.83 1.16
C GLY A 644 1.55 26.09 1.25
N THR A 645 0.93 26.44 0.12
CA THR A 645 0.05 27.61 -0.06
C THR A 645 -1.20 27.23 -0.87
N ASN A 646 -2.20 26.62 -0.24
CA ASN A 646 -3.51 26.31 -0.86
C ASN A 646 -4.66 26.76 0.06
N PRO A 647 -5.85 27.06 -0.48
CA PRO A 647 -7.01 27.47 0.32
C PRO A 647 -7.58 26.32 1.14
N ILE A 648 -7.99 26.60 2.39
CA ILE A 648 -8.68 25.65 3.26
C ILE A 648 -10.16 26.04 3.37
N VAL A 649 -11.06 25.09 3.08
CA VAL A 649 -12.51 25.28 3.12
C VAL A 649 -13.15 24.30 4.10
N ILE A 650 -13.89 24.82 5.09
CA ILE A 650 -14.51 24.04 6.17
C ILE A 650 -15.96 24.52 6.38
N HIS A 651 -16.95 23.65 6.16
CA HIS A 651 -18.35 24.03 6.38
C HIS A 651 -19.29 22.88 6.76
N ASP A 652 -20.37 23.24 7.47
CA ASP A 652 -21.40 22.31 7.96
C ASP A 652 -20.82 21.17 8.84
N THR A 653 -19.83 21.52 9.69
CA THR A 653 -18.96 20.57 10.42
C THR A 653 -18.69 20.97 11.88
N ASP A 654 -18.43 19.97 12.72
CA ASP A 654 -17.85 20.16 14.06
C ASP A 654 -16.35 19.80 14.06
N VAL A 655 -15.47 20.78 14.27
CA VAL A 655 -14.00 20.60 14.27
C VAL A 655 -13.43 20.95 15.63
N SER A 656 -12.80 19.98 16.30
CA SER A 656 -12.17 20.11 17.61
C SER A 656 -10.69 19.72 17.56
N ILE A 657 -9.80 20.69 17.71
CA ILE A 657 -8.35 20.49 17.60
C ILE A 657 -7.66 20.79 18.94
N TYR A 658 -6.76 19.91 19.35
CA TYR A 658 -5.99 19.97 20.59
C TYR A 658 -4.51 19.78 20.25
N THR A 659 -3.68 20.81 20.44
CA THR A 659 -2.26 20.81 20.03
C THR A 659 -1.33 21.18 21.16
N ASN A 660 -0.26 20.41 21.33
CA ASN A 660 0.87 20.76 22.18
C ASN A 660 2.15 20.80 21.33
N PHE A 661 2.54 21.97 20.83
CA PHE A 661 3.68 22.14 19.92
C PHE A 661 4.69 23.18 20.39
N TYR A 662 5.98 22.99 20.06
CA TYR A 662 6.96 24.08 20.16
C TYR A 662 6.68 25.18 19.11
N LYS A 663 6.41 24.80 17.85
CA LYS A 663 5.93 25.68 16.76
C LYS A 663 4.76 25.00 16.04
N GLY A 664 3.70 25.72 15.68
CA GLY A 664 2.68 25.13 14.81
C GLY A 664 1.33 25.82 14.76
N VAL A 665 0.40 25.19 14.03
CA VAL A 665 -0.96 25.70 13.82
C VAL A 665 -2.03 24.62 14.02
N CYS A 666 -3.25 25.04 14.40
CA CYS A 666 -4.40 24.13 14.38
C CYS A 666 -5.01 24.07 12.96
N ILE A 667 -5.21 25.21 12.29
CA ILE A 667 -5.70 25.28 10.91
C ILE A 667 -4.87 26.31 10.14
N GLY A 668 -4.21 25.90 9.04
CA GLY A 668 -3.51 26.81 8.13
C GLY A 668 -2.11 26.37 7.68
N SER A 669 -1.12 27.26 7.78
CA SER A 669 0.26 27.02 7.33
C SER A 669 1.29 27.35 8.41
N VAL A 670 2.47 26.72 8.42
CA VAL A 670 3.54 27.11 9.36
C VAL A 670 4.41 28.20 8.75
N GLU A 671 4.93 27.99 7.54
CA GLU A 671 5.94 28.84 6.92
C GLU A 671 5.37 29.83 5.88
N ASN A 672 4.14 29.62 5.40
CA ASN A 672 3.70 30.21 4.13
C ASN A 672 2.31 30.88 4.20
N SER A 673 1.95 31.62 3.15
CA SER A 673 0.68 32.36 3.10
C SER A 673 -0.53 31.43 2.97
N ILE A 674 -1.66 31.81 3.57
CA ILE A 674 -2.88 30.98 3.62
C ILE A 674 -4.16 31.80 3.43
N ASP A 675 -5.12 31.23 2.69
CA ASP A 675 -6.53 31.64 2.64
C ASP A 675 -7.38 30.57 3.32
N ILE A 676 -8.26 30.97 4.24
CA ILE A 676 -9.13 30.09 5.03
C ILE A 676 -10.55 30.65 4.99
N GLU A 677 -11.52 29.82 4.59
CA GLU A 677 -12.94 30.20 4.51
C GLU A 677 -13.81 29.17 5.24
N MET A 678 -14.59 29.64 6.21
CA MET A 678 -15.34 28.78 7.14
C MET A 678 -16.78 29.26 7.33
N TRP A 679 -17.77 28.36 7.31
CA TRP A 679 -19.16 28.75 7.55
C TRP A 679 -20.06 27.64 8.08
N ARG A 680 -21.11 28.00 8.83
CA ARG A 680 -22.11 27.06 9.39
C ARG A 680 -21.50 25.89 10.22
N SER A 681 -20.36 26.14 10.85
CA SER A 681 -19.57 25.14 11.59
C SER A 681 -19.32 25.53 13.06
N LEU A 682 -18.97 24.55 13.89
CA LEU A 682 -18.32 24.79 15.18
C LEU A 682 -16.82 24.50 15.04
N VAL A 683 -15.97 25.48 15.30
CA VAL A 683 -14.51 25.32 15.28
C VAL A 683 -13.97 25.62 16.68
N MET A 684 -13.43 24.60 17.34
CA MET A 684 -12.78 24.71 18.64
C MET A 684 -11.30 24.34 18.55
N CYS A 685 -10.40 25.26 18.92
CA CYS A 685 -8.95 25.03 18.92
C CYS A 685 -8.36 25.28 20.31
N ASN A 686 -7.60 24.31 20.82
CA ASN A 686 -6.98 24.34 22.15
C ASN A 686 -5.48 24.11 22.02
N GLY A 687 -4.66 25.16 22.17
CA GLY A 687 -3.21 25.10 21.97
C GLY A 687 -2.39 25.36 23.23
N SER A 688 -1.35 24.55 23.46
CA SER A 688 -0.26 24.86 24.40
C SER A 688 1.10 24.77 23.72
N GLY A 689 2.04 25.67 24.03
CA GLY A 689 3.29 25.67 23.26
C GLY A 689 4.23 26.84 23.49
N ARG A 690 5.06 27.13 22.47
CA ARG A 690 5.91 28.33 22.45
C ARG A 690 5.50 29.33 21.37
N ASN A 691 5.35 28.90 20.12
CA ASN A 691 4.95 29.72 18.98
C ASN A 691 3.71 29.10 18.32
N LEU A 692 2.50 29.59 18.61
CA LEU A 692 1.24 28.98 18.14
C LEU A 692 0.32 29.96 17.43
N VAL A 693 -0.19 29.56 16.26
CA VAL A 693 -1.29 30.28 15.60
C VAL A 693 -2.47 29.33 15.43
N LEU A 694 -3.60 29.60 16.07
CA LEU A 694 -4.70 28.64 16.05
C LEU A 694 -5.35 28.55 14.66
N ILE A 695 -5.64 29.69 14.02
CA ILE A 695 -6.18 29.73 12.65
C ILE A 695 -5.40 30.77 11.83
N GLY A 696 -4.60 30.34 10.85
CA GLY A 696 -3.81 31.23 9.98
C GLY A 696 -2.38 30.75 9.76
N SER A 697 -1.38 31.61 9.96
CA SER A 697 0.03 31.27 9.67
C SER A 697 1.02 31.81 10.69
N VAL A 698 2.15 31.11 10.89
CA VAL A 698 3.21 31.55 11.83
C VAL A 698 4.15 32.54 11.12
N ASP A 699 4.95 32.05 10.18
CA ASP A 699 5.98 32.83 9.47
C ASP A 699 5.46 33.39 8.12
N GLY A 700 4.25 32.99 7.71
CA GLY A 700 3.70 33.28 6.39
C GLY A 700 3.38 34.76 6.16
N LYS A 701 3.83 35.29 5.02
CA LYS A 701 3.72 36.70 4.62
C LYS A 701 2.30 37.29 4.72
N SER A 702 1.27 36.46 4.57
CA SER A 702 -0.13 36.87 4.71
C SER A 702 -1.03 35.72 5.16
N ALA A 703 -1.97 36.00 6.06
CA ALA A 703 -3.10 35.12 6.34
C ALA A 703 -4.42 35.86 6.12
N SER A 704 -5.34 35.19 5.42
CA SER A 704 -6.67 35.69 5.05
C SER A 704 -7.69 34.71 5.60
N VAL A 705 -8.53 35.17 6.55
CA VAL A 705 -9.50 34.31 7.23
C VAL A 705 -10.89 34.95 7.18
N LYS A 706 -11.83 34.22 6.57
CA LYS A 706 -13.24 34.60 6.47
C LYS A 706 -14.10 33.61 7.23
N SER A 707 -15.02 34.11 8.05
CA SER A 707 -15.98 33.31 8.81
C SER A 707 -17.39 33.89 8.73
N HIS A 708 -18.41 33.06 8.51
CA HIS A 708 -19.80 33.49 8.64
C HIS A 708 -20.76 32.43 9.19
N ASP A 709 -21.82 32.85 9.86
CA ASP A 709 -22.89 32.00 10.40
C ASP A 709 -22.39 30.82 11.26
N MET A 710 -21.31 31.03 12.03
CA MET A 710 -20.56 29.94 12.69
C MET A 710 -20.23 30.23 14.16
N SER A 711 -19.61 29.27 14.85
CA SER A 711 -19.08 29.44 16.21
C SER A 711 -17.59 29.08 16.27
N ILE A 712 -16.77 29.99 16.81
CA ILE A 712 -15.33 29.85 16.96
C ILE A 712 -14.96 29.93 18.45
N ILE A 713 -14.26 28.92 18.97
CA ILE A 713 -13.82 28.84 20.37
C ILE A 713 -12.32 28.55 20.42
N LEU A 714 -11.54 29.54 20.84
CA LEU A 714 -10.08 29.51 20.84
C LEU A 714 -9.54 29.60 22.27
N ASN A 715 -8.74 28.62 22.70
CA ASN A 715 -7.98 28.66 23.94
C ASN A 715 -6.49 28.47 23.65
N VAL A 716 -5.61 29.39 24.08
CA VAL A 716 -4.16 29.27 23.85
C VAL A 716 -3.31 29.64 25.07
N ARG A 717 -2.29 28.83 25.33
CA ARG A 717 -1.23 29.08 26.32
C ARG A 717 0.15 28.88 25.69
N ALA A 718 0.73 29.96 25.15
CA ALA A 718 2.04 29.92 24.52
C ALA A 718 2.77 31.27 24.60
N ASP A 719 4.09 31.24 24.72
CA ASP A 719 4.97 32.42 24.82
C ASP A 719 4.63 33.51 23.79
N ASN A 720 4.47 33.09 22.53
CA ASN A 720 4.01 33.88 21.40
C ASN A 720 2.78 33.19 20.79
N SER A 721 1.68 33.90 20.59
CA SER A 721 0.51 33.31 19.95
C SER A 721 -0.45 34.28 19.25
N THR A 722 -1.15 33.78 18.23
CA THR A 722 -2.26 34.46 17.55
C THR A 722 -3.49 33.53 17.54
N GLY A 723 -4.66 34.08 17.85
CA GLY A 723 -5.94 33.37 17.66
C GLY A 723 -6.27 33.20 16.18
N ILE A 724 -6.50 34.32 15.47
CA ILE A 724 -6.75 34.34 14.03
C ILE A 724 -5.82 35.33 13.31
N GLY A 725 -5.08 34.86 12.29
CA GLY A 725 -4.26 35.72 11.43
C GLY A 725 -2.86 35.17 11.15
N SER A 726 -1.96 36.03 10.66
CA SER A 726 -0.53 35.72 10.59
C SER A 726 0.19 36.29 11.80
N TYR A 727 1.17 35.57 12.36
CA TYR A 727 1.97 36.08 13.49
C TYR A 727 3.06 37.07 13.04
N GLU A 728 3.78 36.80 11.94
CA GLU A 728 4.82 37.70 11.39
C GLU A 728 4.39 38.49 10.14
N GLY A 729 3.31 38.09 9.46
CA GLY A 729 2.87 38.68 8.20
C GLY A 729 1.69 39.63 8.30
N ARG A 730 1.09 39.95 7.14
CA ARG A 730 -0.19 40.68 7.04
C ARG A 730 -1.36 39.81 7.48
N THR A 731 -2.34 40.39 8.15
CA THR A 731 -3.61 39.71 8.45
C THR A 731 -4.79 40.40 7.76
N TYR A 732 -5.68 39.61 7.16
CA TYR A 732 -7.05 39.99 6.83
C TYR A 732 -8.00 39.06 7.58
N PHE A 733 -8.87 39.61 8.44
CA PHE A 733 -9.86 38.85 9.20
C PHE A 733 -11.26 39.46 9.00
N SER A 734 -12.22 38.62 8.58
CA SER A 734 -13.61 39.00 8.40
C SER A 734 -14.53 38.00 9.08
N ILE A 735 -15.41 38.45 9.97
CA ILE A 735 -16.38 37.62 10.70
C ILE A 735 -17.79 38.21 10.66
N GLU A 736 -18.78 37.42 10.21
CA GLU A 736 -20.17 37.86 10.04
C GLU A 736 -21.20 36.94 10.68
N SER A 737 -22.15 37.52 11.44
CA SER A 737 -23.27 36.82 12.10
C SER A 737 -22.85 35.59 12.93
N ALA A 738 -21.66 35.63 13.52
CA ALA A 738 -21.02 34.48 14.16
C ALA A 738 -20.69 34.75 15.65
N GLY A 739 -20.43 33.66 16.39
CA GLY A 739 -19.90 33.72 17.75
C GLY A 739 -18.39 33.52 17.76
N PHE A 740 -17.64 34.37 18.46
CA PHE A 740 -16.20 34.21 18.66
C PHE A 740 -15.86 34.33 20.16
N LYS A 741 -15.21 33.30 20.69
CA LYS A 741 -14.68 33.29 22.05
C LYS A 741 -13.19 33.00 22.03
N TYR A 742 -12.38 33.91 22.57
CA TYR A 742 -10.93 33.73 22.72
C TYR A 742 -10.51 33.81 24.19
N ASN A 743 -9.59 32.93 24.58
CA ASN A 743 -8.95 32.86 25.89
C ASN A 743 -7.44 32.63 25.70
N GLY A 744 -6.63 33.68 25.83
CA GLY A 744 -5.19 33.64 25.51
C GLY A 744 -4.29 34.03 26.68
N MET A 745 -3.18 33.32 26.85
CA MET A 745 -2.22 33.59 27.93
C MET A 745 -0.78 33.38 27.43
N GLY A 746 0.01 34.46 27.36
CA GLY A 746 1.38 34.42 26.86
C GLY A 746 2.02 35.81 26.75
N LYS A 747 3.35 35.88 26.66
CA LYS A 747 4.09 37.16 26.58
C LYS A 747 3.60 38.04 25.43
N ASN A 748 3.55 37.44 24.24
CA ASN A 748 3.05 38.03 22.99
C ASN A 748 1.82 37.24 22.48
N ALA A 749 0.76 37.14 23.29
CA ALA A 749 -0.52 36.61 22.84
C ALA A 749 -1.37 37.69 22.16
N TYR A 750 -2.08 37.36 21.07
CA TYR A 750 -3.02 38.21 20.35
C TYR A 750 -4.30 37.44 20.01
N SER A 751 -5.48 38.06 20.15
CA SER A 751 -6.75 37.43 19.77
C SER A 751 -6.90 37.33 18.25
N TYR A 752 -6.46 38.35 17.54
CA TYR A 752 -6.44 38.44 16.08
C TYR A 752 -5.33 39.37 15.59
N GLY A 753 -4.76 39.08 14.43
CA GLY A 753 -3.53 39.71 13.95
C GLY A 753 -2.26 39.18 14.63
N GLY A 754 -1.11 39.71 14.21
CA GLY A 754 0.21 39.25 14.64
C GLY A 754 0.99 40.25 15.48
N CYS A 755 2.31 40.13 15.44
CA CYS A 755 3.24 41.13 15.98
C CYS A 755 3.29 42.43 15.15
N THR A 756 2.74 42.40 13.93
CA THR A 756 2.63 43.48 12.94
C THR A 756 1.38 44.34 13.12
N ASP A 757 1.41 45.59 12.65
CA ASP A 757 0.26 46.51 12.60
C ASP A 757 -0.52 46.45 11.27
N ASP A 758 0.03 45.77 10.25
CA ASP A 758 -0.60 45.46 8.96
C ASP A 758 -1.68 44.37 9.09
N THR A 759 -2.74 44.72 9.83
CA THR A 759 -3.88 43.84 10.11
C THR A 759 -5.18 44.60 9.82
N ASP A 760 -5.96 44.06 8.88
CA ASP A 760 -7.28 44.58 8.50
C ASP A 760 -8.39 43.69 9.08
N ILE A 761 -9.38 44.30 9.74
CA ILE A 761 -10.41 43.59 10.53
C ILE A 761 -11.82 44.07 10.15
N ILE A 762 -12.73 43.12 9.91
CA ILE A 762 -14.15 43.36 9.65
C ILE A 762 -14.99 42.47 10.58
N ILE A 763 -15.81 43.06 11.44
CA ILE A 763 -16.71 42.35 12.36
C ILE A 763 -18.15 42.84 12.12
N ASN A 764 -19.02 41.98 11.63
CA ASN A 764 -20.43 42.29 11.32
C ASN A 764 -21.38 41.41 12.15
N ASN A 765 -22.36 42.02 12.84
CA ASN A 765 -23.48 41.33 13.52
C ASN A 765 -23.07 40.17 14.48
N SER A 766 -21.83 40.19 14.98
CA SER A 766 -21.22 39.06 15.67
C SER A 766 -21.14 39.25 17.18
N ASP A 767 -21.12 38.15 17.92
CA ASP A 767 -20.97 38.08 19.38
C ASP A 767 -19.51 37.74 19.72
N ILE A 768 -18.76 38.72 20.23
CA ILE A 768 -17.30 38.63 20.43
C ILE A 768 -16.97 38.68 21.93
N ILE A 769 -16.27 37.67 22.43
CA ILE A 769 -15.83 37.53 23.82
C ILE A 769 -14.31 37.27 23.86
N VAL A 770 -13.54 38.11 24.54
CA VAL A 770 -12.07 37.99 24.64
C VAL A 770 -11.63 38.10 26.10
N ASP A 771 -10.99 37.04 26.64
CA ASP A 771 -10.13 37.14 27.83
C ASP A 771 -8.68 36.93 27.37
N ILE A 772 -7.78 37.86 27.68
CA ILE A 772 -6.37 37.76 27.27
C ILE A 772 -5.41 38.27 28.35
N LYS A 773 -4.26 37.61 28.47
CA LYS A 773 -3.14 38.03 29.33
C LYS A 773 -1.85 38.09 28.54
N ASN A 774 -1.28 39.29 28.41
CA ASN A 774 0.01 39.52 27.75
C ASN A 774 0.79 40.68 28.38
N GLU A 775 2.07 40.83 28.01
CA GLU A 775 2.94 41.89 28.56
C GLU A 775 2.51 43.30 28.10
N LYS A 776 1.87 43.39 26.92
CA LYS A 776 1.48 44.67 26.28
C LYS A 776 0.16 45.26 26.77
N GLY A 777 -0.74 44.46 27.35
CA GLY A 777 -2.10 44.88 27.71
C GLY A 777 -3.01 45.19 26.51
N ILE A 778 -2.88 44.45 25.40
CA ILE A 778 -3.65 44.69 24.16
C ILE A 778 -4.21 43.39 23.55
N ILE A 779 -5.30 43.47 22.78
CA ILE A 779 -5.89 42.32 22.08
C ILE A 779 -5.27 42.07 20.69
N THR A 780 -4.76 43.12 20.05
CA THR A 780 -4.13 43.13 18.71
C THR A 780 -3.17 44.32 18.57
N ASN A 781 -2.24 44.28 17.61
CA ASN A 781 -1.44 45.46 17.21
C ASN A 781 -2.11 46.27 16.06
N ALA A 782 -3.26 45.82 15.52
CA ALA A 782 -3.91 46.45 14.38
C ALA A 782 -4.24 47.95 14.58
N LEU A 783 -4.00 48.77 13.54
CA LEU A 783 -4.32 50.19 13.57
C LEU A 783 -5.84 50.42 13.57
N LYS A 784 -6.34 51.31 14.43
CA LYS A 784 -7.79 51.57 14.61
C LYS A 784 -8.54 51.96 13.33
N GLU A 785 -7.87 52.51 12.33
CA GLU A 785 -8.45 52.89 11.03
C GLU A 785 -8.65 51.69 10.07
N ARG A 786 -7.99 50.56 10.33
CA ARG A 786 -8.13 49.29 9.60
C ARG A 786 -9.18 48.36 10.21
N ILE A 787 -9.77 48.78 11.32
CA ILE A 787 -10.75 48.04 12.11
C ILE A 787 -12.15 48.56 11.81
N LYS A 788 -13.05 47.69 11.34
CA LYS A 788 -14.45 48.02 10.97
C LYS A 788 -15.41 47.09 11.69
N GLU A 789 -16.19 47.62 12.62
CA GLU A 789 -16.89 46.79 13.61
C GLU A 789 -18.35 47.23 13.80
N THR A 790 -19.25 46.26 13.81
CA THR A 790 -20.67 46.37 14.14
C THR A 790 -21.06 45.14 14.95
N TYR A 791 -21.02 45.27 16.27
CA TYR A 791 -21.22 44.17 17.22
C TYR A 791 -22.71 43.89 17.50
N ARG A 792 -23.00 42.63 17.82
CA ARG A 792 -24.26 42.23 18.48
C ARG A 792 -24.07 42.13 20.00
N ARG A 793 -22.96 41.53 20.44
CA ARG A 793 -22.44 41.57 21.82
C ARG A 793 -20.92 41.72 21.78
N PHE A 794 -20.39 42.51 22.71
CA PHE A 794 -18.95 42.72 22.88
C PHE A 794 -18.58 42.64 24.36
N ASP A 795 -17.61 41.81 24.69
CA ASP A 795 -17.18 41.54 26.07
C ASP A 795 -15.65 41.32 26.07
N ILE A 796 -14.88 42.21 26.68
CA ILE A 796 -13.41 42.16 26.67
C ILE A 796 -12.85 42.32 28.07
N LYS A 797 -11.95 41.39 28.42
CA LYS A 797 -11.10 41.43 29.60
C LYS A 797 -9.64 41.29 29.18
N VAL A 798 -8.80 42.18 29.69
CA VAL A 798 -7.35 42.20 29.46
C VAL A 798 -6.67 42.32 30.82
N ASP A 799 -5.93 41.29 31.20
CA ASP A 799 -5.02 41.35 32.35
C ASP A 799 -3.56 41.46 31.84
N TYR A 800 -2.64 41.93 32.68
CA TYR A 800 -1.21 41.77 32.41
C TYR A 800 -0.76 40.34 32.75
N TYR A 801 0.25 39.84 32.02
CA TYR A 801 0.86 38.51 32.16
C TYR A 801 1.84 38.43 33.34
#